data_AF-A0A521RWA4-F1
#
_entry.id   AF-A0A521RWA4-F1
#
_cell.length_a   1.000
_cell.length_b   1.000
_cell.length_c   1.000
_cell.angle_alpha   90.00
_cell.angle_beta   90.00
_cell.angle_gamma   90.00
#
_symmetry.space_group_name_H-M   'P 1'
#
loop_
_entity.id
_entity.type
_entity.pdbx_description
1 polymer ?
#
loop_
_entity_poly.entity_id
_entity_poly.type
_entity_poly.pdbx_seq_one_letter_code
_entity_poly.pdbx_strand_id
1 'polypeptide(L)'
;MRISNPQPPTADVVIEAAGGPAARLSLPAVRIAAVVLGALLLGYMFLGRGFAHLGFPPLYIGEIVLASCIVATGFAFWRNGVRVAPSRIVWLLVGLMVLGAVRTLPYLGQYGFDALRDAALWGYAAFALLVFALADRDLVVRAFRLYGWVVPAFAIWLPISYYIFANASREIDPLRPGSVIPLIFFKGGDMAVHIVGAVAFLVLGAARTSSAWSVLQRVVIGIPLFWAAFVAGAANRGGLLTVIAGIAVVVALAPRSRNWLPLLLAIAVLVGGLTVQGAMSAPGGAGPSPTASAAPTMSAPPSPSPSPSAGASPAPSHSLGPTASDGPTSSASAGPAGTLPPGASPSGPPELGELRIANPGFELGELNSGIEGWAPSGVGTYTIVGDGGHRDSRFAAVDNTGAGYQATLTSSRFDFPAGEDIEVSLWAKAIRGQPTVEIYVNWYDRSGRLISSDFLDDLATAGARNWQRGVGLGQAPPGAGRAEVLLWEAAGHAAIGIDDVTVRAGDFIEEPPVVPPPEGRPATLNQLIENILSLFGPSSDVNLEGTKQFRLAWWGRIVDYTVRGEYFWTGKGFGVNLADDDGFQSTADHSLRAPHNSHFTVLARMGVPGIVLWLLILGSFGVGLLRAVLASRRAGDLGLAALGGCVLAYWVAMLVDTSFDPYLEGPQGGIWFWTIVGLGLVVMRQASRRPTP
;
A
#
# COMPACT_ATOMS: atom_id res chain seq x y z
N MET A 1 -71.84 -6.63 -52.92
CA MET A 1 -72.29 -7.66 -51.95
C MET A 1 -71.28 -8.81 -51.98
N ARG A 2 -70.33 -8.86 -51.04
CA ARG A 2 -69.44 -10.01 -50.82
C ARG A 2 -69.60 -10.43 -49.37
N ILE A 3 -69.82 -11.73 -49.20
CA ILE A 3 -70.24 -12.40 -47.98
C ILE A 3 -69.10 -12.39 -46.95
N SER A 4 -69.42 -11.95 -45.74
CA SER A 4 -68.57 -11.94 -44.55
C SER A 4 -68.44 -13.33 -43.95
N ASN A 5 -67.22 -13.73 -43.58
CA ASN A 5 -66.95 -14.86 -42.70
C ASN A 5 -66.51 -14.30 -41.33
N PRO A 6 -67.05 -14.79 -40.19
CA PRO A 6 -66.76 -14.21 -38.88
C PRO A 6 -65.42 -14.72 -38.32
N GLN A 7 -64.62 -13.81 -37.76
CA GLN A 7 -63.46 -14.13 -36.93
C GLN A 7 -63.94 -14.66 -35.56
N PRO A 8 -63.28 -15.67 -34.96
CA PRO A 8 -63.54 -16.05 -33.58
C PRO A 8 -62.93 -15.03 -32.60
N PRO A 9 -63.52 -14.84 -31.40
CA PRO A 9 -63.03 -13.87 -30.43
C PRO A 9 -61.74 -14.40 -29.78
N THR A 10 -60.63 -13.69 -30.00
CA THR A 10 -59.40 -13.87 -29.22
C THR A 10 -59.63 -13.35 -27.80
N ALA A 11 -60.00 -14.24 -26.91
CA ALA A 11 -59.96 -14.02 -25.48
C ALA A 11 -58.98 -15.04 -24.86
N ASP A 12 -57.70 -14.68 -24.87
CA ASP A 12 -56.82 -15.01 -23.75
C ASP A 12 -56.20 -13.69 -23.30
N VAL A 13 -56.95 -13.06 -22.40
CA VAL A 13 -56.49 -11.98 -21.54
C VAL A 13 -55.33 -12.54 -20.73
N VAL A 14 -54.11 -12.35 -21.22
CA VAL A 14 -52.94 -12.34 -20.34
C VAL A 14 -53.18 -11.14 -19.42
N ILE A 15 -53.55 -11.43 -18.17
CA ILE A 15 -53.57 -10.45 -17.10
C ILE A 15 -52.13 -9.92 -16.97
N GLU A 16 -51.86 -8.82 -17.67
CA GLU A 16 -50.66 -8.02 -17.50
C GLU A 16 -50.73 -7.44 -16.08
N ALA A 17 -50.17 -8.18 -15.13
CA ALA A 17 -50.09 -7.74 -13.75
C ALA A 17 -49.36 -6.39 -13.70
N ALA A 18 -50.10 -5.37 -13.28
CA ALA A 18 -49.65 -3.99 -13.14
C ALA A 18 -48.30 -3.90 -12.41
N GLY A 19 -47.25 -3.57 -13.17
CA GLY A 19 -45.90 -3.43 -12.64
C GLY A 19 -44.79 -3.49 -13.69
N GLY A 20 -44.98 -2.89 -14.87
CA GLY A 20 -43.95 -2.82 -15.90
C GLY A 20 -42.66 -2.10 -15.43
N PRO A 21 -41.54 -2.20 -16.17
CA PRO A 21 -40.27 -1.52 -15.85
C PRO A 21 -40.43 -0.03 -15.54
N ALA A 22 -41.33 0.66 -16.25
CA ALA A 22 -41.66 2.07 -16.06
C ALA A 22 -42.24 2.40 -14.67
N ALA A 23 -42.83 1.43 -13.95
CA ALA A 23 -43.36 1.62 -12.60
C ALA A 23 -42.28 1.56 -11.50
N ARG A 24 -41.05 1.13 -11.81
CA ARG A 24 -39.96 0.99 -10.83
C ARG A 24 -39.24 2.32 -10.58
N LEU A 25 -38.99 3.07 -11.65
CA LEU A 25 -38.37 4.42 -11.62
C LEU A 25 -39.32 5.54 -11.21
N SER A 26 -40.63 5.29 -11.09
CA SER A 26 -41.58 6.32 -10.66
C SER A 26 -41.50 6.60 -9.15
N LEU A 27 -40.89 5.72 -8.37
CA LEU A 27 -40.72 5.90 -6.93
C LEU A 27 -39.65 6.98 -6.66
N PRO A 28 -40.00 8.08 -5.95
CA PRO A 28 -39.04 9.11 -5.58
C PRO A 28 -37.83 8.56 -4.82
N ALA A 29 -38.04 7.57 -3.95
CA ALA A 29 -36.98 6.92 -3.19
C ALA A 29 -35.89 6.29 -4.07
N VAL A 30 -36.27 5.61 -5.16
CA VAL A 30 -35.30 4.98 -6.09
C VAL A 30 -34.52 6.04 -6.86
N ARG A 31 -35.18 7.14 -7.25
CA ARG A 31 -34.50 8.27 -7.90
C ARG A 31 -33.51 8.95 -6.97
N ILE A 32 -33.90 9.20 -5.72
CA ILE A 32 -33.02 9.78 -4.70
C ILE A 32 -31.82 8.87 -4.47
N ALA A 33 -32.02 7.57 -4.27
CA ALA A 33 -30.93 6.61 -4.11
C ALA A 33 -29.98 6.60 -5.30
N ALA A 34 -30.50 6.63 -6.54
CA ALA A 34 -29.66 6.68 -7.74
C ALA A 34 -28.88 8.00 -7.85
N VAL A 35 -29.47 9.14 -7.47
CA VAL A 35 -28.79 10.44 -7.46
C VAL A 35 -27.71 10.50 -6.40
N VAL A 36 -27.99 10.03 -5.17
CA VAL A 36 -27.04 10.02 -4.06
C VAL A 36 -25.89 9.04 -4.34
N LEU A 37 -26.17 7.85 -4.90
CA LEU A 37 -25.13 6.95 -5.40
C LEU A 37 -24.31 7.60 -6.51
N GLY A 38 -24.95 8.26 -7.47
CA GLY A 38 -24.24 8.99 -8.52
C GLY A 38 -23.31 10.08 -7.97
N ALA A 39 -23.76 10.84 -6.97
CA ALA A 39 -22.97 11.86 -6.30
C ALA A 39 -21.80 11.26 -5.52
N LEU A 40 -22.02 10.14 -4.82
CA LEU A 40 -20.96 9.41 -4.12
C LEU A 40 -19.85 8.97 -5.08
N LEU A 41 -20.24 8.33 -6.19
CA LEU A 41 -19.30 7.91 -7.21
C LEU A 41 -18.54 9.14 -7.74
N LEU A 42 -19.22 10.18 -8.22
CA LEU A 42 -18.55 11.39 -8.70
C LEU A 42 -17.59 12.00 -7.66
N GLY A 43 -17.95 11.99 -6.38
CA GLY A 43 -17.04 12.38 -5.30
C GLY A 43 -15.77 11.54 -5.28
N TYR A 44 -15.87 10.20 -5.34
CA TYR A 44 -14.71 9.31 -5.44
C TYR A 44 -13.87 9.55 -6.71
N MET A 45 -14.51 9.76 -7.86
CA MET A 45 -13.79 10.00 -9.12
C MET A 45 -13.02 11.32 -9.12
N PHE A 46 -13.56 12.39 -8.54
CA PHE A 46 -12.92 13.70 -8.56
C PHE A 46 -12.00 13.97 -7.37
N LEU A 47 -12.30 13.39 -6.20
CA LEU A 47 -11.62 13.72 -4.95
C LEU A 47 -10.85 12.53 -4.35
N GLY A 48 -11.10 11.31 -4.83
CA GLY A 48 -10.39 10.11 -4.41
C GLY A 48 -10.63 9.76 -2.93
N ARG A 49 -9.58 9.26 -2.29
CA ARG A 49 -9.61 8.77 -0.91
C ARG A 49 -9.98 9.84 0.12
N GLY A 50 -9.66 11.12 -0.12
CA GLY A 50 -10.02 12.18 0.81
C GLY A 50 -11.53 12.30 1.04
N PHE A 51 -12.32 12.17 -0.03
CA PHE A 51 -13.78 12.21 0.04
C PHE A 51 -14.40 11.01 0.78
N ALA A 52 -13.72 9.86 0.77
CA ALA A 52 -14.15 8.70 1.54
C ALA A 52 -14.13 8.92 3.05
N HIS A 53 -13.33 9.88 3.54
CA HIS A 53 -13.23 10.19 4.95
C HIS A 53 -14.27 11.22 5.41
N LEU A 54 -15.14 11.71 4.52
CA LEU A 54 -16.27 12.55 4.92
C LEU A 54 -17.28 11.73 5.74
N GLY A 55 -17.58 12.22 6.93
CA GLY A 55 -18.49 11.59 7.88
C GLY A 55 -17.93 11.67 9.30
N PHE A 56 -18.45 10.81 10.18
CA PHE A 56 -17.94 10.67 11.54
C PHE A 56 -17.65 9.19 11.78
N PRO A 57 -16.39 8.77 12.02
CA PRO A 57 -16.04 7.37 12.24
C PRO A 57 -16.96 6.76 13.31
N PRO A 58 -17.57 5.57 13.07
CA PRO A 58 -17.37 4.64 11.96
C PRO A 58 -18.31 4.83 10.74
N LEU A 59 -19.17 5.86 10.75
CA LEU A 59 -20.16 6.13 9.71
C LEU A 59 -19.63 7.18 8.72
N TYR A 60 -19.07 6.69 7.61
CA TYR A 60 -18.65 7.55 6.52
C TYR A 60 -19.74 7.69 5.46
N ILE A 61 -19.51 8.59 4.50
CA ILE A 61 -20.46 8.89 3.43
C ILE A 61 -20.86 7.63 2.65
N GLY A 62 -19.95 6.66 2.48
CA GLY A 62 -20.21 5.38 1.82
C GLY A 62 -21.29 4.57 2.52
N GLU A 63 -21.21 4.41 3.84
CA GLU A 63 -22.18 3.68 4.66
C GLU A 63 -23.54 4.38 4.67
N ILE A 64 -23.56 5.72 4.72
CA ILE A 64 -24.79 6.52 4.65
C ILE A 64 -25.52 6.27 3.32
N VAL A 65 -24.78 6.31 2.21
CA VAL A 65 -25.36 6.03 0.88
C VAL A 65 -25.80 4.57 0.77
N LEU A 66 -25.04 3.62 1.31
CA LEU A 66 -25.41 2.20 1.34
C LEU A 66 -26.76 2.02 2.06
N ALA A 67 -26.90 2.59 3.26
CA ALA A 67 -28.15 2.56 4.02
C ALA A 67 -29.32 3.17 3.21
N SER A 68 -29.10 4.31 2.55
CA SER A 68 -30.13 4.93 1.70
C SER A 68 -30.58 4.02 0.55
N CYS A 69 -29.64 3.30 -0.08
CA CYS A 69 -29.92 2.36 -1.17
C CYS A 69 -30.66 1.11 -0.68
N ILE A 70 -30.32 0.61 0.52
CA ILE A 70 -31.03 -0.50 1.17
C ILE A 70 -32.48 -0.11 1.46
N VAL A 71 -32.70 1.06 2.08
CA VAL A 71 -34.04 1.59 2.39
C VAL A 71 -34.87 1.77 1.11
N ALA A 72 -34.30 2.39 0.08
CA ALA A 72 -34.97 2.56 -1.22
C ALA A 72 -35.32 1.21 -1.86
N THR A 73 -34.45 0.21 -1.71
CA THR A 73 -34.70 -1.15 -2.20
C THR A 73 -35.85 -1.81 -1.43
N GLY A 74 -35.81 -1.81 -0.10
CA GLY A 74 -36.89 -2.36 0.74
C GLY A 74 -38.23 -1.71 0.43
N PHE A 75 -38.27 -0.38 0.27
CA PHE A 75 -39.48 0.35 -0.10
C PHE A 75 -39.99 -0.04 -1.50
N ALA A 76 -39.11 -0.18 -2.48
CA ALA A 76 -39.48 -0.63 -3.83
C ALA A 76 -40.04 -2.06 -3.84
N PHE A 77 -39.45 -2.97 -3.06
CA PHE A 77 -39.96 -4.33 -2.87
C PHE A 77 -41.34 -4.33 -2.22
N TRP A 78 -41.54 -3.55 -1.15
CA TRP A 78 -42.81 -3.45 -0.45
C TRP A 78 -43.92 -2.87 -1.33
N ARG A 79 -43.63 -1.80 -2.09
CA ARG A 79 -44.65 -1.09 -2.87
C ARG A 79 -45.01 -1.77 -4.19
N ASN A 80 -44.00 -2.29 -4.89
CA ASN A 80 -44.12 -2.73 -6.29
C ASN A 80 -43.86 -4.24 -6.48
N GLY A 81 -43.51 -4.98 -5.42
CA GLY A 81 -43.25 -6.41 -5.50
C GLY A 81 -42.14 -6.75 -6.52
N VAL A 82 -41.04 -6.00 -6.51
CA VAL A 82 -39.95 -6.13 -7.50
C VAL A 82 -39.43 -7.58 -7.55
N ARG A 83 -39.89 -8.35 -8.55
CA ARG A 83 -39.33 -9.68 -8.84
C ARG A 83 -38.25 -9.54 -9.90
N VAL A 84 -37.01 -9.74 -9.49
CA VAL A 84 -35.87 -9.94 -10.41
C VAL A 84 -35.39 -11.37 -10.19
N ALA A 85 -35.49 -12.20 -11.22
CA ALA A 85 -34.98 -13.56 -11.14
C ALA A 85 -33.46 -13.52 -10.90
N PRO A 86 -32.95 -14.17 -9.84
CA PRO A 86 -31.52 -14.16 -9.55
C PRO A 86 -30.78 -14.92 -10.65
N SER A 87 -29.69 -14.34 -11.15
CA SER A 87 -28.77 -15.03 -12.05
C SER A 87 -27.83 -15.94 -11.25
N ARG A 88 -27.12 -16.85 -11.93
CA ARG A 88 -26.09 -17.67 -11.28
C ARG A 88 -25.02 -16.82 -10.58
N ILE A 89 -24.64 -15.69 -11.19
CA ILE A 89 -23.66 -14.76 -10.62
C ILE A 89 -24.21 -14.11 -9.34
N VAL A 90 -25.50 -13.77 -9.29
CA VAL A 90 -26.13 -13.23 -8.08
C VAL A 90 -26.04 -14.23 -6.92
N TRP A 91 -26.23 -15.52 -7.17
CA TRP A 91 -26.05 -16.55 -6.14
C TRP A 91 -24.59 -16.69 -5.68
N LEU A 92 -23.62 -16.54 -6.59
CA LEU A 92 -22.21 -16.51 -6.20
C LEU A 92 -21.89 -15.29 -5.33
N LEU A 93 -22.44 -14.11 -5.65
CA LEU A 93 -22.30 -12.90 -4.83
C LEU A 93 -22.92 -13.07 -3.44
N VAL A 94 -24.12 -13.65 -3.36
CA VAL A 94 -24.75 -13.98 -2.07
C VAL A 94 -23.89 -14.99 -1.31
N GLY A 95 -23.32 -16.00 -1.98
CA GLY A 95 -22.38 -16.94 -1.38
C GLY A 95 -21.14 -16.24 -0.80
N LEU A 96 -20.59 -15.24 -1.52
CA LEU A 96 -19.44 -14.46 -1.06
C LEU A 96 -19.82 -13.65 0.18
N MET A 97 -20.99 -13.02 0.18
CA MET A 97 -21.46 -12.24 1.32
C MET A 97 -21.74 -13.13 2.55
N VAL A 98 -22.30 -14.33 2.35
CA VAL A 98 -22.50 -15.29 3.44
C VAL A 98 -21.16 -15.78 3.99
N LEU A 99 -20.23 -16.17 3.11
CA LEU A 99 -18.89 -16.59 3.54
C LEU A 99 -18.18 -15.45 4.28
N GLY A 100 -18.19 -14.24 3.72
CA GLY A 100 -17.64 -13.04 4.34
C GLY A 100 -18.23 -12.81 5.73
N ALA A 101 -19.55 -12.84 5.87
CA ALA A 101 -20.23 -12.69 7.15
C ALA A 101 -19.82 -13.79 8.16
N VAL A 102 -19.77 -15.06 7.75
CA VAL A 102 -19.30 -16.18 8.58
C VAL A 102 -17.85 -15.99 9.02
N ARG A 103 -17.03 -15.33 8.20
CA ARG A 103 -15.62 -15.02 8.50
C ARG A 103 -15.41 -13.66 9.18
N THR A 104 -16.46 -12.88 9.40
CA THR A 104 -16.41 -11.60 10.13
C THR A 104 -17.07 -11.69 11.50
N LEU A 105 -18.29 -12.26 11.59
CA LEU A 105 -19.10 -12.27 12.81
C LEU A 105 -18.37 -12.84 14.04
N PRO A 106 -17.62 -13.95 13.97
CA PRO A 106 -16.89 -14.49 15.13
C PRO A 106 -15.81 -13.56 15.68
N TYR A 107 -15.31 -12.65 14.85
CA TYR A 107 -14.17 -11.78 15.17
C TYR A 107 -14.60 -10.39 15.66
N LEU A 108 -15.90 -10.07 15.60
CA LEU A 108 -16.43 -8.80 16.08
C LEU A 108 -16.17 -8.58 17.58
N GLY A 109 -16.24 -9.65 18.39
CA GLY A 109 -15.99 -9.56 19.83
C GLY A 109 -14.53 -9.23 20.16
N GLN A 110 -13.60 -9.70 19.35
CA GLN A 110 -12.16 -9.52 19.58
C GLN A 110 -11.61 -8.23 18.95
N TYR A 111 -12.00 -7.94 17.70
CA TYR A 111 -11.42 -6.85 16.91
C TYR A 111 -12.39 -5.67 16.67
N GLY A 112 -13.64 -5.76 17.12
CA GLY A 112 -14.59 -4.66 17.07
C GLY A 112 -14.73 -4.03 15.67
N PHE A 113 -14.46 -2.72 15.59
CA PHE A 113 -14.57 -1.96 14.35
C PHE A 113 -13.55 -2.34 13.28
N ASP A 114 -12.39 -2.87 13.65
CA ASP A 114 -11.40 -3.32 12.67
C ASP A 114 -11.92 -4.51 11.86
N ALA A 115 -12.69 -5.40 12.48
CA ALA A 115 -13.36 -6.49 11.77
C ALA A 115 -14.39 -5.97 10.76
N LEU A 116 -15.15 -4.92 11.10
CA LEU A 116 -16.11 -4.29 10.19
C LEU A 116 -15.41 -3.52 9.06
N ARG A 117 -14.33 -2.81 9.38
CA ARG A 117 -13.48 -2.11 8.41
C ARG A 117 -12.90 -3.09 7.40
N ASP A 118 -12.29 -4.18 7.86
CA ASP A 118 -11.72 -5.18 6.97
C ASP A 118 -12.82 -5.90 6.15
N ALA A 119 -14.03 -6.05 6.71
CA ALA A 119 -15.18 -6.62 6.03
C ALA A 119 -15.72 -5.78 4.86
N ALA A 120 -15.28 -4.51 4.72
CA ALA A 120 -15.60 -3.67 3.56
C ALA A 120 -15.31 -4.37 2.22
N LEU A 121 -14.28 -5.22 2.19
CA LEU A 121 -13.87 -6.06 1.05
C LEU A 121 -15.05 -6.80 0.40
N TRP A 122 -15.91 -7.43 1.21
CA TRP A 122 -17.09 -8.17 0.75
C TRP A 122 -18.40 -7.41 1.01
N GLY A 123 -18.46 -6.56 2.04
CA GLY A 123 -19.67 -5.85 2.44
C GLY A 123 -20.21 -4.95 1.34
N TYR A 124 -19.32 -4.26 0.61
CA TYR A 124 -19.72 -3.40 -0.51
C TYR A 124 -20.27 -4.18 -1.72
N ALA A 125 -20.19 -5.52 -1.76
CA ALA A 125 -20.89 -6.33 -2.76
C ALA A 125 -22.41 -6.12 -2.74
N ALA A 126 -22.94 -5.61 -1.62
CA ALA A 126 -24.32 -5.13 -1.53
C ALA A 126 -24.66 -4.12 -2.65
N PHE A 127 -23.76 -3.19 -3.02
CA PHE A 127 -24.02 -2.25 -4.11
C PHE A 127 -24.29 -2.95 -5.44
N ALA A 128 -23.61 -4.06 -5.73
CA ALA A 128 -23.86 -4.83 -6.94
C ALA A 128 -25.30 -5.39 -6.97
N LEU A 129 -25.77 -5.92 -5.84
CA LEU A 129 -27.12 -6.46 -5.70
C LEU A 129 -28.19 -5.36 -5.74
N LEU A 130 -27.95 -4.23 -5.07
CA LEU A 130 -28.87 -3.09 -5.02
C LEU A 130 -29.04 -2.46 -6.40
N VAL A 131 -27.93 -2.22 -7.12
CA VAL A 131 -27.95 -1.72 -8.50
C VAL A 131 -28.65 -2.72 -9.42
N PHE A 132 -28.36 -4.02 -9.28
CA PHE A 132 -29.04 -5.05 -10.07
C PHE A 132 -30.56 -5.10 -9.82
N ALA A 133 -30.98 -4.96 -8.57
CA ALA A 133 -32.40 -4.98 -8.20
C ALA A 133 -33.15 -3.74 -8.71
N LEU A 134 -32.55 -2.55 -8.55
CA LEU A 134 -33.22 -1.27 -8.78
C LEU A 134 -33.06 -0.71 -10.19
N ALA A 135 -31.89 -0.87 -10.81
CA ALA A 135 -31.61 -0.21 -12.08
C ALA A 135 -32.32 -0.92 -13.24
N ASP A 136 -32.90 -0.14 -14.14
CA ASP A 136 -33.51 -0.61 -15.38
C ASP A 136 -32.77 -0.04 -16.61
N ARG A 137 -33.31 -0.29 -17.80
CA ARG A 137 -32.70 0.18 -19.05
C ARG A 137 -32.62 1.70 -19.12
N ASP A 138 -33.68 2.39 -18.71
CA ASP A 138 -33.76 3.83 -18.82
C ASP A 138 -32.80 4.52 -17.85
N LEU A 139 -32.74 4.09 -16.59
CA LEU A 139 -31.79 4.63 -15.61
C LEU A 139 -30.35 4.48 -16.09
N VAL A 140 -30.01 3.30 -16.59
CA VAL A 140 -28.64 2.99 -17.04
C VAL A 140 -28.27 3.80 -18.28
N VAL A 141 -29.18 3.96 -19.24
CA VAL A 141 -28.96 4.82 -20.41
C VAL A 141 -28.82 6.29 -20.01
N ARG A 142 -29.61 6.79 -19.05
CA ARG A 142 -29.49 8.15 -18.52
C ARG A 142 -28.15 8.37 -17.81
N ALA A 143 -27.75 7.44 -16.94
CA ALA A 143 -26.45 7.48 -16.28
C ALA A 143 -25.29 7.48 -17.30
N PHE A 144 -25.40 6.66 -18.34
CA PHE A 144 -24.40 6.61 -19.41
C PHE A 144 -24.34 7.91 -20.23
N ARG A 145 -25.47 8.56 -20.48
CA ARG A 145 -25.52 9.89 -21.12
C ARG A 145 -24.95 10.98 -20.21
N LEU A 146 -25.25 10.94 -18.91
CA LEU A 146 -24.68 11.86 -17.92
C LEU A 146 -23.16 11.72 -17.88
N TYR A 147 -22.65 10.49 -17.95
CA TYR A 147 -21.21 10.24 -17.99
C TYR A 147 -20.52 10.94 -19.17
N GLY A 148 -21.22 11.14 -20.29
CA GLY A 148 -20.71 11.93 -21.42
C GLY A 148 -20.44 13.40 -21.11
N TRP A 149 -21.13 13.99 -20.13
CA TRP A 149 -20.84 15.33 -19.62
C TRP A 149 -19.77 15.33 -18.54
N VAL A 150 -19.65 14.23 -17.79
CA VAL A 150 -18.65 14.05 -16.74
C VAL A 150 -17.25 13.89 -17.33
N VAL A 151 -17.09 13.14 -18.43
CA VAL A 151 -15.78 12.83 -19.03
C VAL A 151 -14.97 14.09 -19.37
N PRO A 152 -15.51 15.11 -20.08
CA PRO A 152 -14.77 16.35 -20.34
C PRO A 152 -14.37 17.10 -19.07
N ALA A 153 -15.28 17.20 -18.10
CA ALA A 153 -15.01 17.88 -16.83
C ALA A 153 -13.90 17.17 -16.04
N PHE A 154 -13.96 15.85 -15.98
CA PHE A 154 -12.94 15.02 -15.35
C PHE A 154 -11.59 15.14 -16.05
N ALA A 155 -11.58 15.09 -17.39
CA ALA A 155 -10.36 15.24 -18.17
C ALA A 155 -9.63 16.55 -17.84
N ILE A 156 -10.34 17.67 -17.75
CA ILE A 156 -9.77 18.96 -17.35
C ILE A 156 -9.34 18.96 -15.87
N TRP A 157 -10.09 18.27 -15.01
CA TRP A 157 -9.80 18.20 -13.58
C TRP A 157 -8.56 17.39 -13.23
N LEU A 158 -8.19 16.38 -14.02
CA LEU A 158 -7.02 15.52 -13.77
C LEU A 158 -5.70 16.30 -13.56
N PRO A 159 -5.25 17.19 -14.45
CA PRO A 159 -4.05 17.99 -14.19
C PRO A 159 -4.21 18.90 -12.98
N ILE A 160 -5.38 19.53 -12.80
CA ILE A 160 -5.65 20.43 -11.68
C ILE A 160 -5.50 19.69 -10.35
N SER A 161 -6.18 18.56 -10.21
CA SER A 161 -6.15 17.73 -9.01
C SER A 161 -4.77 17.13 -8.73
N TYR A 162 -4.02 16.72 -9.77
CA TYR A 162 -2.64 16.30 -9.61
C TYR A 162 -1.78 17.40 -9.00
N TYR A 163 -1.81 18.63 -9.54
CA TYR A 163 -1.01 19.73 -9.02
C TYR A 163 -1.45 20.17 -7.62
N ILE A 164 -2.76 20.20 -7.33
CA ILE A 164 -3.26 20.50 -5.98
C ILE A 164 -2.75 19.44 -4.99
N PHE A 165 -2.92 18.16 -5.30
CA PHE A 165 -2.45 17.08 -4.44
C PHE A 165 -0.94 17.09 -4.27
N ALA A 166 -0.18 17.26 -5.35
CA ALA A 166 1.28 17.29 -5.31
C ALA A 166 1.81 18.45 -4.45
N ASN A 167 1.13 19.60 -4.43
CA ASN A 167 1.49 20.71 -3.55
C ASN A 167 1.06 20.46 -2.10
N ALA A 168 -0.20 20.03 -1.89
CA ALA A 168 -0.74 19.77 -0.55
C ALA A 168 -0.02 18.65 0.19
N SER A 169 0.53 17.68 -0.53
CA SER A 169 1.23 16.52 0.06
C SER A 169 2.66 16.83 0.46
N ARG A 170 3.26 17.97 0.07
CA ARG A 170 4.64 18.33 0.46
C ARG A 170 4.79 18.57 1.96
N GLU A 171 3.71 18.97 2.61
CA GLU A 171 3.68 19.29 4.04
C GLU A 171 3.22 18.09 4.90
N ILE A 172 2.83 16.98 4.26
CA ILE A 172 2.34 15.79 4.93
C ILE A 172 3.52 14.87 5.19
N ASP A 173 3.88 14.76 6.46
CA ASP A 173 4.84 13.77 6.95
C ASP A 173 4.09 12.45 7.19
N PRO A 174 4.31 11.40 6.37
CA PRO A 174 3.61 10.12 6.50
C PRO A 174 4.01 9.37 7.77
N LEU A 175 5.11 9.76 8.42
CA LEU A 175 5.60 9.16 9.66
C LEU A 175 5.03 9.82 10.92
N ARG A 176 4.31 10.94 10.77
CA ARG A 176 3.64 11.58 11.91
C ARG A 176 2.30 10.93 12.19
N PRO A 177 2.09 10.37 13.40
CA PRO A 177 0.78 9.94 13.84
C PRO A 177 -0.21 11.11 13.76
N GLY A 178 -1.36 10.89 13.10
CA GLY A 178 -2.40 11.91 12.94
C GLY A 178 -2.26 12.83 11.72
N SER A 179 -1.38 12.51 10.76
CA SER A 179 -1.30 13.25 9.49
C SER A 179 -2.65 13.20 8.73
N VAL A 180 -3.14 14.36 8.30
CA VAL A 180 -4.48 14.51 7.72
C VAL A 180 -4.46 14.15 6.24
N ILE A 181 -5.29 13.20 5.82
CA ILE A 181 -5.45 12.85 4.39
C ILE A 181 -6.09 14.05 3.66
N PRO A 182 -5.46 14.59 2.59
CA PRO A 182 -6.03 15.68 1.81
C PRO A 182 -7.39 15.30 1.23
N LEU A 183 -8.33 16.25 1.22
CA LEU A 183 -9.65 16.04 0.58
C LEU A 183 -9.50 15.65 -0.90
N ILE A 184 -8.57 16.27 -1.62
CA ILE A 184 -8.21 15.91 -2.99
C ILE A 184 -7.03 14.96 -2.91
N PHE A 185 -7.27 13.67 -3.16
CA PHE A 185 -6.24 12.63 -3.11
C PHE A 185 -6.02 12.02 -4.50
N PHE A 186 -4.95 12.45 -5.18
CA PHE A 186 -4.63 11.95 -6.52
C PHE A 186 -3.80 10.67 -6.42
N LYS A 187 -4.48 9.52 -6.52
CA LYS A 187 -3.83 8.21 -6.55
C LYS A 187 -3.70 7.70 -7.98
N GLY A 188 -2.46 7.47 -8.43
CA GLY A 188 -2.20 7.11 -9.83
C GLY A 188 -2.95 5.87 -10.33
N GLY A 189 -3.02 4.80 -9.54
CA GLY A 189 -3.74 3.56 -9.88
C GLY A 189 -5.25 3.78 -10.04
N ASP A 190 -5.90 4.34 -9.01
CA ASP A 190 -7.32 4.70 -9.04
C ASP A 190 -7.65 5.62 -10.23
N MET A 191 -6.82 6.65 -10.47
CA MET A 191 -7.02 7.57 -11.60
C MET A 191 -6.85 6.87 -12.95
N ALA A 192 -5.91 5.93 -13.08
CA ALA A 192 -5.75 5.11 -14.29
C ALA A 192 -7.03 4.34 -14.63
N VAL A 193 -7.71 3.77 -13.63
CA VAL A 193 -9.00 3.10 -13.81
C VAL A 193 -10.05 4.07 -14.39
N HIS A 194 -10.20 5.27 -13.81
CA HIS A 194 -11.14 6.28 -14.30
C HIS A 194 -10.79 6.77 -15.71
N ILE A 195 -9.50 6.91 -16.04
CA ILE A 195 -9.02 7.29 -17.36
C ILE A 195 -9.38 6.23 -18.41
N VAL A 196 -9.17 4.94 -18.11
CA VAL A 196 -9.61 3.85 -19.00
C VAL A 196 -11.11 3.95 -19.26
N GLY A 197 -11.91 4.20 -18.23
CA GLY A 197 -13.34 4.39 -18.36
C GLY A 197 -13.74 5.53 -19.29
N ALA A 198 -13.08 6.69 -19.14
CA ALA A 198 -13.28 7.85 -19.98
C ALA A 198 -12.89 7.56 -21.44
N VAL A 199 -11.75 6.91 -21.68
CA VAL A 199 -11.31 6.52 -23.03
C VAL A 199 -12.26 5.49 -23.64
N ALA A 200 -12.68 4.47 -22.88
CA ALA A 200 -13.65 3.49 -23.32
C ALA A 200 -14.97 4.16 -23.73
N PHE A 201 -15.46 5.13 -22.96
CA PHE A 201 -16.63 5.91 -23.32
C PHE A 201 -16.42 6.71 -24.61
N LEU A 202 -15.30 7.43 -24.76
CA LEU A 202 -15.01 8.23 -25.96
C LEU A 202 -14.91 7.38 -27.24
N VAL A 203 -14.40 6.15 -27.12
CA VAL A 203 -14.21 5.24 -28.27
C VAL A 203 -15.48 4.46 -28.59
N LEU A 204 -16.12 3.86 -27.57
CA LEU A 204 -17.23 2.92 -27.72
C LEU A 204 -18.60 3.59 -27.55
N GLY A 205 -18.75 4.48 -26.56
CA GLY A 205 -20.03 5.05 -26.12
C GLY A 205 -20.45 6.32 -26.83
N ALA A 206 -19.49 7.18 -27.19
CA ALA A 206 -19.77 8.47 -27.78
C ALA A 206 -20.15 8.35 -29.28
N ALA A 207 -21.08 9.21 -29.71
CA ALA A 207 -21.50 9.28 -31.12
C ALA A 207 -20.30 9.40 -32.07
N ARG A 208 -20.39 8.86 -33.29
CA ARG A 208 -19.27 8.89 -34.23
C ARG A 208 -18.82 10.33 -34.51
N THR A 209 -17.51 10.57 -34.48
CA THR A 209 -16.96 11.85 -34.95
C THR A 209 -17.27 12.04 -36.44
N SER A 210 -17.98 13.12 -36.76
CA SER A 210 -18.45 13.42 -38.12
C SER A 210 -18.01 14.79 -38.63
N SER A 211 -17.59 15.69 -37.73
CA SER A 211 -17.16 17.06 -38.05
C SER A 211 -15.78 17.37 -37.46
N ALA A 212 -15.03 18.24 -38.12
CA ALA A 212 -13.74 18.74 -37.64
C ALA A 212 -13.85 19.33 -36.21
N TRP A 213 -14.97 19.99 -35.89
CA TRP A 213 -15.22 20.49 -34.53
C TRP A 213 -15.33 19.37 -33.50
N SER A 214 -16.05 18.29 -33.83
CA SER A 214 -16.17 17.12 -32.93
C SER A 214 -14.85 16.38 -32.74
N VAL A 215 -13.96 16.42 -33.75
CA VAL A 215 -12.58 15.91 -33.65
C VAL A 215 -11.77 16.80 -32.72
N LEU A 216 -11.78 18.12 -32.93
CA LEU A 216 -11.06 19.09 -32.11
C LEU A 216 -11.46 18.98 -30.63
N GLN A 217 -12.77 18.95 -30.32
CA GLN A 217 -13.25 18.79 -28.95
C GLN A 217 -12.68 17.53 -28.27
N ARG A 218 -12.61 16.41 -28.99
CA ARG A 218 -12.06 15.16 -28.45
C ARG A 218 -10.55 15.15 -28.36
N VAL A 219 -9.85 15.86 -29.23
CA VAL A 219 -8.40 16.08 -29.10
C VAL A 219 -8.13 16.84 -27.81
N VAL A 220 -8.85 17.95 -27.58
CA VAL A 220 -8.72 18.79 -26.38
C VAL A 220 -9.02 17.99 -25.10
N ILE A 221 -10.05 17.14 -25.11
CA ILE A 221 -10.36 16.23 -23.98
C ILE A 221 -9.30 15.14 -23.83
N GLY A 222 -8.79 14.61 -24.95
CA GLY A 222 -7.81 13.52 -24.97
C GLY A 222 -6.46 13.92 -24.38
N ILE A 223 -5.99 15.15 -24.62
CA ILE A 223 -4.68 15.62 -24.16
C ILE A 223 -4.48 15.42 -22.65
N PRO A 224 -5.34 15.96 -21.77
CA PRO A 224 -5.14 15.80 -20.34
C PRO A 224 -5.40 14.36 -19.85
N LEU A 225 -6.25 13.58 -20.53
CA LEU A 225 -6.42 12.14 -20.24
C LEU A 225 -5.11 11.37 -20.50
N PHE A 226 -4.45 11.62 -21.64
CA PHE A 226 -3.19 10.98 -21.98
C PHE A 226 -2.03 11.46 -21.11
N TRP A 227 -2.00 12.75 -20.80
CA TRP A 227 -1.03 13.30 -19.85
C TRP A 227 -1.18 12.63 -18.48
N ALA A 228 -2.41 12.49 -17.96
CA ALA A 228 -2.63 11.85 -16.68
C ALA A 228 -2.33 10.34 -16.72
N ALA A 229 -2.62 9.66 -17.83
CA ALA A 229 -2.23 8.26 -18.03
C ALA A 229 -0.69 8.10 -18.03
N PHE A 230 0.02 9.03 -18.66
CA PHE A 230 1.48 9.09 -18.65
C PHE A 230 2.01 9.31 -17.23
N VAL A 231 1.47 10.29 -16.49
CA VAL A 231 1.85 10.55 -15.09
C VAL A 231 1.59 9.34 -14.21
N ALA A 232 0.41 8.72 -14.30
CA ALA A 232 0.06 7.53 -13.54
C ALA A 232 0.98 6.34 -13.84
N GLY A 233 1.29 6.11 -15.13
CA GLY A 233 2.17 5.02 -15.55
C GLY A 233 3.65 5.26 -15.27
N ALA A 234 4.10 6.51 -15.25
CA ALA A 234 5.45 6.88 -14.84
C ALA A 234 5.62 6.76 -13.31
N ALA A 235 4.57 7.07 -12.54
CA ALA A 235 4.60 7.02 -11.08
C ALA A 235 4.66 5.60 -10.50
N ASN A 236 3.94 4.62 -11.09
CA ASN A 236 4.06 3.21 -10.69
C ASN A 236 3.63 2.24 -11.80
N ARG A 237 4.23 1.04 -11.80
CA ARG A 237 3.98 -0.02 -12.79
C ARG A 237 2.53 -0.53 -12.77
N GLY A 238 1.86 -0.51 -11.60
CA GLY A 238 0.46 -0.92 -11.46
C GLY A 238 -0.47 -0.04 -12.30
N GLY A 239 -0.35 1.29 -12.17
CA GLY A 239 -1.10 2.26 -12.97
C GLY A 239 -0.85 2.12 -14.48
N LEU A 240 0.39 1.84 -14.88
CA LEU A 240 0.74 1.57 -16.27
C LEU A 240 0.01 0.33 -16.81
N LEU A 241 0.09 -0.79 -16.09
CA LEU A 241 -0.57 -2.03 -16.48
C LEU A 241 -2.09 -1.88 -16.51
N THR A 242 -2.66 -1.14 -15.57
CA THR A 242 -4.10 -0.79 -15.51
C THR A 242 -4.54 -0.09 -16.80
N VAL A 243 -3.79 0.93 -17.25
CA VAL A 243 -4.08 1.60 -18.53
C VAL A 243 -3.93 0.63 -19.71
N ILE A 244 -2.82 -0.10 -19.79
CA ILE A 244 -2.55 -1.02 -20.92
C ILE A 244 -3.65 -2.07 -21.07
N ALA A 245 -3.99 -2.77 -19.99
CA ALA A 245 -4.97 -3.84 -20.02
C ALA A 245 -6.38 -3.31 -20.38
N GLY A 246 -6.77 -2.18 -19.77
CA GLY A 246 -8.04 -1.53 -20.07
C GLY A 246 -8.15 -1.09 -21.53
N ILE A 247 -7.12 -0.42 -22.06
CA ILE A 247 -7.06 0.01 -23.46
C ILE A 247 -7.03 -1.17 -24.42
N ALA A 248 -6.34 -2.27 -24.09
CA ALA A 248 -6.34 -3.49 -24.89
C ALA A 248 -7.74 -4.06 -25.09
N VAL A 249 -8.60 -4.02 -24.06
CA VAL A 249 -10.02 -4.39 -24.17
C VAL A 249 -10.76 -3.46 -25.12
N VAL A 250 -10.56 -2.15 -25.02
CA VAL A 250 -11.20 -1.16 -25.91
C VAL A 250 -10.77 -1.38 -27.36
N VAL A 251 -9.48 -1.63 -27.61
CA VAL A 251 -8.94 -1.95 -28.94
C VAL A 251 -9.54 -3.24 -29.47
N ALA A 252 -9.60 -4.31 -28.68
CA ALA A 252 -10.19 -5.59 -29.10
C ALA A 252 -11.68 -5.44 -29.46
N LEU A 253 -12.41 -4.62 -28.72
CA LEU A 253 -13.83 -4.37 -28.98
C LEU A 253 -14.07 -3.43 -30.17
N ALA A 254 -13.18 -2.50 -30.47
CA ALA A 254 -13.41 -1.51 -31.52
C ALA A 254 -12.13 -1.14 -32.31
N PRO A 255 -11.48 -2.11 -32.97
CA PRO A 255 -10.17 -1.90 -33.60
C PRO A 255 -10.22 -0.93 -34.79
N ARG A 256 -11.38 -0.80 -35.44
CA ARG A 256 -11.60 0.06 -36.62
C ARG A 256 -12.46 1.29 -36.32
N SER A 257 -12.63 1.65 -35.04
CA SER A 257 -13.43 2.83 -34.69
C SER A 257 -12.75 4.11 -35.14
N ARG A 258 -13.48 4.98 -35.85
CA ARG A 258 -12.97 6.31 -36.20
C ARG A 258 -12.77 7.22 -34.98
N ASN A 259 -13.33 6.85 -33.84
CA ASN A 259 -13.16 7.59 -32.60
C ASN A 259 -11.73 7.48 -32.03
N TRP A 260 -10.88 6.58 -32.56
CA TRP A 260 -9.46 6.54 -32.23
C TRP A 260 -8.67 7.73 -32.78
N LEU A 261 -9.05 8.27 -33.94
CA LEU A 261 -8.32 9.35 -34.60
C LEU A 261 -8.06 10.58 -33.69
N PRO A 262 -9.08 11.21 -33.07
CA PRO A 262 -8.84 12.35 -32.18
C PRO A 262 -7.96 12.01 -30.98
N LEU A 263 -8.01 10.77 -30.49
CA LEU A 263 -7.20 10.34 -29.37
C LEU A 263 -5.73 10.15 -29.77
N LEU A 264 -5.47 9.57 -30.93
CA LEU A 264 -4.12 9.46 -31.49
C LEU A 264 -3.53 10.85 -31.79
N LEU A 265 -4.35 11.78 -32.30
CA LEU A 265 -3.94 13.17 -32.48
C LEU A 265 -3.63 13.86 -31.16
N ALA A 266 -4.39 13.60 -30.09
CA ALA A 266 -4.09 14.12 -28.76
C ALA A 266 -2.74 13.63 -28.23
N ILE A 267 -2.42 12.34 -28.42
CA ILE A 267 -1.09 11.79 -28.10
C ILE A 267 -0.01 12.51 -28.91
N ALA A 268 -0.20 12.65 -30.22
CA ALA A 268 0.77 13.31 -31.09
C ALA A 268 1.02 14.77 -30.68
N VAL A 269 -0.04 15.52 -30.31
CA VAL A 269 0.06 16.89 -29.81
C VAL A 269 0.81 16.94 -28.47
N LEU A 270 0.49 16.02 -27.55
CA LEU A 270 1.15 15.95 -26.25
C LEU A 270 2.65 15.64 -26.40
N VAL A 271 3.00 14.61 -27.18
CA VAL A 271 4.38 14.24 -27.46
C VAL A 271 5.12 15.37 -28.18
N GLY A 272 4.49 15.98 -29.18
CA GLY A 272 5.03 17.15 -29.88
C GLY A 272 5.32 18.31 -28.92
N GLY A 273 4.39 18.64 -28.02
CA GLY A 273 4.57 19.67 -27.00
C GLY A 273 5.74 19.37 -26.06
N LEU A 274 5.86 18.13 -25.58
CA LEU A 274 6.97 17.70 -24.70
C LEU A 274 8.33 17.79 -25.43
N THR A 275 8.40 17.40 -26.70
CA THR A 275 9.64 17.50 -27.50
C THR A 275 10.06 18.95 -27.73
N VAL A 276 9.11 19.85 -28.02
CA VAL A 276 9.39 21.29 -28.20
C VAL A 276 9.84 21.91 -26.88
N GLN A 277 9.18 21.59 -25.76
CA GLN A 277 9.62 22.07 -24.44
C GLN A 277 11.04 21.60 -24.10
N GLY A 278 11.36 20.33 -24.38
CA GLY A 278 12.71 19.79 -24.21
C GLY A 278 13.75 20.49 -25.10
N ALA A 279 13.42 20.75 -26.36
CA ALA A 279 14.30 21.48 -27.29
C ALA A 279 14.50 22.95 -26.91
N MET A 280 13.47 23.61 -26.36
CA MET A 280 13.56 25.00 -25.89
C MET A 280 14.26 25.13 -24.52
N SER A 281 14.30 24.06 -23.75
CA SER A 281 14.99 23.99 -22.45
C SER A 281 16.44 23.49 -22.58
N ALA A 282 16.86 23.03 -23.76
CA ALA A 282 18.24 22.71 -24.04
C ALA A 282 19.08 24.01 -24.02
N PRO A 283 20.19 24.09 -23.26
CA PRO A 283 21.02 25.29 -23.23
C PRO A 283 21.54 25.58 -24.63
N GLY A 284 21.13 26.70 -25.22
CA GLY A 284 21.70 27.19 -26.47
C GLY A 284 23.16 27.58 -26.25
N GLY A 285 24.08 26.86 -26.92
CA GLY A 285 25.50 27.23 -26.93
C GLY A 285 26.44 26.05 -27.08
N ALA A 286 26.45 25.41 -28.25
CA ALA A 286 27.62 24.65 -28.68
C ALA A 286 28.76 25.65 -28.98
N GLY A 287 29.54 26.00 -27.94
CA GLY A 287 30.90 26.50 -28.12
C GLY A 287 31.84 25.33 -28.41
N PRO A 288 32.93 25.53 -29.18
CA PRO A 288 33.81 24.44 -29.59
C PRO A 288 34.40 23.75 -28.36
N SER A 289 34.30 22.43 -28.34
CA SER A 289 34.86 21.55 -27.32
C SER A 289 36.32 21.92 -27.04
N PRO A 290 36.74 22.11 -25.77
CA PRO A 290 38.14 22.01 -25.45
C PRO A 290 38.52 20.55 -25.71
N THR A 291 39.50 20.39 -26.59
CA THR A 291 40.23 19.17 -26.90
C THR A 291 40.48 18.36 -25.63
N ALA A 292 40.25 17.04 -25.73
CA ALA A 292 40.60 16.07 -24.70
C ALA A 292 42.05 16.27 -24.26
N SER A 293 42.25 16.72 -23.02
CA SER A 293 43.48 16.46 -22.28
C SER A 293 43.23 15.24 -21.41
N ALA A 294 44.08 14.24 -21.58
CA ALA A 294 44.01 12.95 -20.90
C ALA A 294 43.89 13.12 -19.38
N ALA A 295 43.02 12.30 -18.77
CA ALA A 295 42.94 12.15 -17.32
C ALA A 295 44.29 11.69 -16.76
N PRO A 296 44.79 12.26 -15.65
CA PRO A 296 45.82 11.61 -14.87
C PRO A 296 45.17 10.45 -14.09
N THR A 297 45.60 9.23 -14.39
CA THR A 297 45.40 8.03 -13.57
C THR A 297 45.80 8.32 -12.12
N MET A 298 44.85 8.25 -11.18
CA MET A 298 45.18 8.16 -9.76
C MET A 298 45.55 6.73 -9.42
N SER A 299 46.84 6.56 -9.10
CA SER A 299 47.46 5.34 -8.60
C SER A 299 47.02 5.04 -7.17
N ALA A 300 46.93 3.75 -6.84
CA ALA A 300 46.66 3.23 -5.50
C ALA A 300 47.65 3.76 -4.43
N PRO A 301 47.24 3.89 -3.16
CA PRO A 301 48.15 4.27 -2.08
C PRO A 301 49.10 3.09 -1.72
N PRO A 302 50.37 3.38 -1.36
CA PRO A 302 51.37 2.36 -1.12
C PRO A 302 51.31 1.77 0.30
N SER A 303 51.65 0.49 0.39
CA SER A 303 51.93 -0.24 1.64
C SER A 303 53.13 0.35 2.40
N PRO A 304 53.14 0.38 3.75
CA PRO A 304 54.33 0.74 4.50
C PRO A 304 55.23 -0.48 4.76
N SER A 305 56.53 -0.31 4.51
CA SER A 305 57.65 -1.17 4.96
C SER A 305 58.90 -0.28 5.14
N PRO A 306 60.00 -0.74 5.77
CA PRO A 306 60.28 -0.58 7.20
C PRO A 306 61.57 0.24 7.49
N SER A 307 61.93 0.36 8.78
CA SER A 307 63.30 0.60 9.36
C SER A 307 63.64 2.06 9.77
N PRO A 308 64.66 2.32 10.63
CA PRO A 308 65.64 1.40 11.26
C PRO A 308 65.87 1.55 12.78
N SER A 309 66.64 0.60 13.31
CA SER A 309 67.18 0.48 14.67
C SER A 309 68.34 1.44 14.99
N ALA A 310 68.43 1.89 16.26
CA ALA A 310 69.58 1.75 17.19
C ALA A 310 69.73 2.98 18.15
N GLY A 311 69.89 2.73 19.45
CA GLY A 311 70.47 3.73 20.36
C GLY A 311 70.13 3.64 21.87
N ALA A 312 70.81 2.73 22.58
CA ALA A 312 71.32 2.84 23.96
C ALA A 312 70.41 3.19 25.19
N SER A 313 70.49 2.28 26.17
CA SER A 313 70.25 2.38 27.63
C SER A 313 70.97 3.56 28.35
N PRO A 314 70.73 3.87 29.66
CA PRO A 314 70.50 2.93 30.77
C PRO A 314 69.48 3.31 31.87
N ALA A 315 69.18 2.30 32.71
CA ALA A 315 68.50 2.38 34.01
C ALA A 315 69.29 3.16 35.09
N PRO A 316 68.66 3.55 36.21
CA PRO A 316 68.67 2.74 37.44
C PRO A 316 67.28 2.73 38.16
N SER A 317 66.76 1.65 38.78
CA SER A 317 67.15 0.85 39.97
C SER A 317 66.47 1.29 41.29
N HIS A 318 65.76 0.34 41.94
CA HIS A 318 65.40 0.20 43.38
C HIS A 318 64.51 1.32 44.02
N SER A 319 63.53 1.09 44.90
CA SER A 319 63.41 0.20 46.08
C SER A 319 61.96 0.30 46.65
N LEU A 320 61.33 -0.82 47.03
CA LEU A 320 60.94 -1.24 48.40
C LEU A 320 60.11 -0.25 49.26
N GLY A 321 58.89 -0.67 49.60
CA GLY A 321 58.48 -0.81 51.00
C GLY A 321 57.29 0.03 51.51
N PRO A 322 56.53 -0.47 52.50
CA PRO A 322 55.11 -0.13 52.72
C PRO A 322 54.87 0.69 54.00
N THR A 323 53.74 1.40 54.10
CA THR A 323 53.15 1.75 55.41
C THR A 323 51.65 2.04 55.29
N ALA A 324 50.91 1.39 56.20
CA ALA A 324 49.53 1.71 56.55
C ALA A 324 49.47 2.94 57.46
N SER A 325 48.37 3.70 57.41
CA SER A 325 47.41 3.87 58.51
C SER A 325 46.53 5.12 58.35
N ASP A 326 45.33 5.00 58.92
CA ASP A 326 44.45 6.04 59.48
C ASP A 326 43.46 6.78 58.58
N GLY A 327 42.17 6.52 58.87
CA GLY A 327 41.03 7.33 58.46
C GLY A 327 40.94 8.67 59.20
N PRO A 328 39.85 9.43 59.00
CA PRO A 328 38.75 9.26 59.95
C PRO A 328 37.34 9.31 59.37
N THR A 329 36.43 8.83 60.20
CA THR A 329 34.98 8.79 60.15
C THR A 329 34.27 10.14 60.05
N SER A 330 33.18 10.19 59.27
CA SER A 330 31.87 10.81 59.60
C SER A 330 30.92 10.52 58.42
N SER A 331 29.59 10.40 58.51
CA SER A 331 28.62 10.15 59.57
C SER A 331 27.31 9.82 58.83
N ALA A 332 26.52 8.90 59.37
CA ALA A 332 25.28 8.39 58.79
C ALA A 332 24.19 9.47 58.58
N SER A 333 23.37 9.26 57.56
CA SER A 333 21.92 9.47 57.71
C SER A 333 21.19 8.24 57.16
N ALA A 334 20.36 7.66 58.03
CA ALA A 334 19.48 6.54 57.74
C ALA A 334 18.06 7.07 57.59
N GLY A 335 17.31 6.51 56.64
CA GLY A 335 15.86 6.57 56.57
C GLY A 335 15.31 6.33 55.16
N PRO A 336 14.12 5.74 55.01
CA PRO A 336 13.68 4.48 55.60
C PRO A 336 13.34 3.46 54.49
N ALA A 337 13.25 2.18 54.89
CA ALA A 337 12.59 1.15 54.09
C ALA A 337 11.13 1.55 53.83
N GLY A 338 10.83 1.91 52.57
CA GLY A 338 9.49 2.18 52.05
C GLY A 338 9.09 1.08 51.07
N THR A 339 8.11 0.30 51.47
CA THR A 339 7.33 -0.68 50.70
C THR A 339 7.15 -0.37 49.21
N LEU A 340 7.49 -1.34 48.36
CA LEU A 340 7.08 -1.41 46.95
C LEU A 340 5.54 -1.39 46.85
N PRO A 341 4.94 -0.58 45.97
CA PRO A 341 3.54 -0.74 45.60
C PRO A 341 3.35 -2.04 44.79
N PRO A 342 2.28 -2.82 45.01
CA PRO A 342 2.01 -4.01 44.23
C PRO A 342 1.50 -3.58 42.85
N GLY A 343 2.32 -3.76 41.81
CA GLY A 343 1.89 -3.44 40.44
C GLY A 343 2.95 -3.41 39.34
N ALA A 344 4.25 -3.43 39.65
CA ALA A 344 5.29 -3.56 38.63
C ALA A 344 5.71 -5.03 38.49
N SER A 345 5.01 -5.77 37.61
CA SER A 345 5.55 -7.04 37.10
C SER A 345 6.79 -6.73 36.26
N PRO A 346 7.93 -7.41 36.48
CA PRO A 346 9.00 -7.43 35.50
C PRO A 346 8.46 -8.12 34.23
N SER A 347 8.79 -7.55 33.07
CA SER A 347 8.67 -8.12 31.71
C SER A 347 7.56 -9.17 31.47
N GLY A 348 6.66 -8.86 30.54
CA GLY A 348 5.75 -9.85 29.98
C GLY A 348 6.49 -11.13 29.52
N PRO A 349 5.77 -12.27 29.40
CA PRO A 349 6.40 -13.52 28.98
C PRO A 349 7.16 -13.30 27.66
N PRO A 350 8.36 -13.90 27.48
CA PRO A 350 9.16 -13.70 26.28
C PRO A 350 8.33 -14.07 25.05
N GLU A 351 8.30 -13.17 24.06
CA GLU A 351 7.67 -13.46 22.77
C GLU A 351 8.42 -14.64 22.10
N LEU A 352 7.68 -15.52 21.43
CA LEU A 352 8.24 -16.66 20.72
C LEU A 352 9.31 -16.17 19.71
N GLY A 353 10.59 -16.52 19.93
CA GLY A 353 11.71 -16.23 19.03
C GLY A 353 12.73 -15.19 19.53
N GLU A 354 12.54 -14.60 20.71
CA GLU A 354 13.47 -13.64 21.31
C GLU A 354 14.72 -14.34 21.87
N LEU A 355 15.91 -13.94 21.39
CA LEU A 355 17.20 -14.43 21.88
C LEU A 355 17.64 -13.61 23.09
N ARG A 356 18.12 -14.29 24.13
CA ARG A 356 18.47 -13.64 25.41
C ARG A 356 19.84 -12.98 25.36
N ILE A 357 19.89 -11.69 25.02
CA ILE A 357 21.03 -10.82 25.35
C ILE A 357 21.00 -10.51 26.86
N ALA A 358 22.17 -10.44 27.50
CA ALA A 358 22.25 -10.06 28.90
C ALA A 358 22.02 -8.54 29.07
N ASN A 359 21.15 -8.18 30.03
CA ASN A 359 20.85 -6.79 30.41
C ASN A 359 20.46 -5.85 29.24
N PRO A 360 19.44 -6.19 28.43
CA PRO A 360 19.10 -5.44 27.22
C PRO A 360 18.54 -4.03 27.48
N GLY A 361 17.87 -3.83 28.62
CA GLY A 361 17.34 -2.52 29.08
C GLY A 361 18.17 -1.88 30.19
N PHE A 362 19.43 -2.32 30.39
CA PHE A 362 20.39 -1.71 31.33
C PHE A 362 19.96 -1.61 32.82
N GLU A 363 18.90 -2.32 33.21
CA GLU A 363 18.31 -2.28 34.56
C GLU A 363 19.26 -2.73 35.67
N LEU A 364 20.22 -3.60 35.35
CA LEU A 364 21.18 -4.12 36.32
C LEU A 364 22.25 -3.10 36.75
N GLY A 365 22.36 -1.96 36.05
CA GLY A 365 23.24 -0.84 36.42
C GLY A 365 24.73 -1.04 36.14
N GLU A 366 25.57 -0.21 36.77
CA GLU A 366 27.04 -0.28 36.68
C GLU A 366 27.61 -1.26 37.72
N LEU A 367 28.44 -2.20 37.26
CA LEU A 367 29.28 -3.05 38.09
C LEU A 367 30.68 -2.42 38.25
N ASN A 368 31.44 -2.89 39.23
CA ASN A 368 32.84 -2.45 39.47
C ASN A 368 33.79 -2.62 38.25
N SER A 369 33.35 -3.30 37.19
CA SER A 369 34.09 -3.59 35.95
C SER A 369 33.43 -3.06 34.66
N GLY A 370 32.35 -2.27 34.73
CA GLY A 370 31.63 -1.75 33.56
C GLY A 370 30.11 -1.95 33.63
N ILE A 371 29.42 -1.88 32.49
CA ILE A 371 27.97 -2.11 32.39
C ILE A 371 27.72 -3.63 32.34
N GLU A 372 26.83 -4.16 33.19
CA GLU A 372 26.57 -5.61 33.18
C GLU A 372 26.07 -6.07 31.81
N GLY A 373 26.69 -7.11 31.22
CA GLY A 373 26.32 -7.61 29.90
C GLY A 373 26.84 -6.81 28.70
N TRP A 374 27.51 -5.68 28.94
CA TRP A 374 27.98 -4.75 27.90
C TRP A 374 29.39 -4.23 28.16
N ALA A 375 30.29 -4.39 27.19
CA ALA A 375 31.67 -3.94 27.24
C ALA A 375 31.82 -2.58 26.52
N PRO A 376 31.99 -1.46 27.24
CA PRO A 376 32.34 -0.19 26.63
C PRO A 376 33.80 -0.17 26.17
N SER A 377 34.07 0.44 25.01
CA SER A 377 35.45 0.58 24.48
C SER A 377 35.64 1.87 23.69
N GLY A 378 36.84 2.46 23.80
CA GLY A 378 37.22 3.66 23.04
C GLY A 378 37.19 4.96 23.86
N VAL A 379 37.15 6.11 23.18
CA VAL A 379 37.21 7.47 23.74
C VAL A 379 35.81 7.98 24.07
N GLY A 380 35.55 8.24 25.35
CA GLY A 380 34.28 8.76 25.81
C GLY A 380 33.96 8.37 27.25
N THR A 381 32.78 8.75 27.71
CA THR A 381 32.22 8.26 28.98
C THR A 381 30.98 7.42 28.73
N TYR A 382 30.82 6.37 29.54
CA TYR A 382 29.72 5.41 29.46
C TYR A 382 29.10 5.35 30.84
N THR A 383 27.83 5.73 30.95
CA THR A 383 27.15 5.83 32.24
C THR A 383 25.74 5.28 32.15
N ILE A 384 25.22 4.73 33.25
CA ILE A 384 23.80 4.39 33.35
C ILE A 384 23.03 5.54 33.97
N VAL A 385 22.00 6.01 33.26
CA VAL A 385 21.13 7.08 33.73
C VAL A 385 19.86 6.47 34.30
N GLY A 386 19.54 6.84 35.55
CA GLY A 386 18.48 6.22 36.34
C GLY A 386 17.05 6.68 36.04
N ASP A 387 16.88 7.83 35.38
CA ASP A 387 15.57 8.44 35.10
C ASP A 387 15.45 8.83 33.61
N GLY A 388 14.31 8.51 32.98
CA GLY A 388 13.97 8.93 31.61
C GLY A 388 14.39 7.96 30.50
N GLY A 389 14.56 6.67 30.80
CA GLY A 389 14.63 5.56 29.86
C GLY A 389 13.36 5.38 29.02
N HIS A 390 13.38 4.48 28.06
CA HIS A 390 12.21 4.16 27.26
C HIS A 390 11.19 3.40 28.15
N ARG A 391 10.02 4.01 28.40
CA ARG A 391 9.02 3.57 29.41
C ARG A 391 9.45 3.83 30.86
N ASP A 392 10.19 4.92 31.09
CA ASP A 392 10.63 5.39 32.41
C ASP A 392 11.58 4.41 33.16
N SER A 393 12.37 3.66 32.39
CA SER A 393 13.44 2.72 32.77
C SER A 393 14.81 3.39 32.97
N ARG A 394 15.83 2.58 33.29
CA ARG A 394 17.25 2.97 33.17
C ARG A 394 17.69 2.91 31.70
N PHE A 395 18.73 3.67 31.33
CA PHE A 395 19.32 3.56 29.99
C PHE A 395 20.83 3.82 29.98
N ALA A 396 21.53 3.38 28.93
CA ALA A 396 22.94 3.65 28.74
C ALA A 396 23.17 4.99 28.03
N ALA A 397 23.97 5.86 28.62
CA ALA A 397 24.43 7.11 28.01
C ALA A 397 25.89 6.97 27.57
N VAL A 398 26.13 7.16 26.27
CA VAL A 398 27.45 7.15 25.63
C VAL A 398 27.78 8.57 25.20
N ASP A 399 28.78 9.20 25.82
CA ASP A 399 29.29 10.53 25.44
C ASP A 399 30.64 10.38 24.73
N ASN A 400 30.61 10.44 23.40
CA ASN A 400 31.81 10.41 22.58
C ASN A 400 32.44 11.80 22.56
N THR A 401 33.60 11.94 23.20
CA THR A 401 34.36 13.19 23.25
C THR A 401 35.38 13.29 22.11
N GLY A 402 35.63 12.20 21.39
CA GLY A 402 36.55 12.10 20.27
C GLY A 402 35.87 12.26 18.91
N ALA A 403 36.57 11.84 17.85
CA ALA A 403 36.01 11.78 16.50
C ALA A 403 34.98 10.66 16.36
N GLY A 404 34.25 10.62 15.25
CA GLY A 404 33.30 9.53 14.96
C GLY A 404 33.96 8.15 15.02
N TYR A 405 33.20 7.14 15.41
CA TYR A 405 33.66 5.75 15.60
C TYR A 405 34.75 5.58 16.65
N GLN A 406 34.84 6.49 17.62
CA GLN A 406 35.76 6.33 18.74
C GLN A 406 35.08 5.83 20.01
N ALA A 407 33.75 5.69 20.05
CA ALA A 407 33.02 5.13 21.18
C ALA A 407 32.16 3.93 20.75
N THR A 408 32.24 2.83 21.50
CA THR A 408 31.50 1.59 21.22
C THR A 408 30.93 0.99 22.49
N LEU A 409 29.75 0.40 22.38
CA LEU A 409 29.16 -0.47 23.39
C LEU A 409 28.91 -1.86 22.78
N THR A 410 29.60 -2.89 23.29
CA THR A 410 29.55 -4.25 22.74
C THR A 410 28.83 -5.20 23.68
N SER A 411 27.84 -5.95 23.19
CA SER A 411 27.09 -6.91 23.99
C SER A 411 27.94 -8.12 24.37
N SER A 412 27.54 -8.82 25.43
CA SER A 412 27.97 -10.20 25.64
C SER A 412 27.59 -11.10 24.46
N ARG A 413 28.39 -12.14 24.21
CA ARG A 413 28.10 -13.13 23.17
C ARG A 413 26.90 -13.99 23.54
N PHE A 414 26.05 -14.26 22.56
CA PHE A 414 24.88 -15.12 22.67
C PHE A 414 24.87 -16.20 21.59
N ASP A 415 24.25 -17.35 21.89
CA ASP A 415 24.03 -18.43 20.94
C ASP A 415 22.74 -18.19 20.15
N PHE A 416 22.68 -18.61 18.88
CA PHE A 416 21.50 -18.54 18.02
C PHE A 416 21.35 -19.81 17.15
N PRO A 417 20.16 -20.13 16.62
CA PRO A 417 19.96 -21.28 15.76
C PRO A 417 20.83 -21.20 14.49
N ALA A 418 21.54 -22.29 14.17
CA ALA A 418 22.48 -22.27 13.06
C ALA A 418 21.76 -22.13 11.71
N GLY A 419 22.11 -21.08 10.96
CA GLY A 419 21.52 -20.78 9.65
C GLY A 419 20.26 -19.91 9.69
N GLU A 420 19.87 -19.39 10.87
CA GLU A 420 18.84 -18.35 10.98
C GLU A 420 19.49 -16.96 11.00
N ASP A 421 18.85 -16.00 10.33
CA ASP A 421 19.23 -14.59 10.37
C ASP A 421 18.79 -13.96 11.70
N ILE A 422 19.39 -12.82 12.06
CA ILE A 422 19.03 -12.11 13.29
C ILE A 422 18.55 -10.69 13.02
N GLU A 423 17.51 -10.27 13.72
CA GLU A 423 17.08 -8.88 13.82
C GLU A 423 17.64 -8.30 15.12
N VAL A 424 18.33 -7.17 15.04
CA VAL A 424 18.75 -6.36 16.18
C VAL A 424 17.89 -5.09 16.20
N SER A 425 17.20 -4.81 17.29
CA SER A 425 16.51 -3.53 17.46
C SER A 425 16.90 -2.85 18.76
N LEU A 426 16.88 -1.53 18.78
CA LEU A 426 17.21 -0.72 19.94
C LEU A 426 16.40 0.57 19.95
N TRP A 427 16.30 1.21 21.11
CA TRP A 427 15.82 2.57 21.25
C TRP A 427 16.98 3.52 21.48
N ALA A 428 17.02 4.65 20.78
CA ALA A 428 18.02 5.68 21.00
C ALA A 428 17.43 7.10 21.03
N LYS A 429 18.13 8.02 21.69
CA LYS A 429 17.84 9.46 21.70
C LYS A 429 19.12 10.30 21.78
N ALA A 430 19.08 11.54 21.31
CA ALA A 430 20.19 12.45 21.50
C ALA A 430 20.22 12.99 22.94
N ILE A 431 21.40 12.96 23.58
CA ILE A 431 21.71 13.66 24.85
C ILE A 431 22.48 14.97 24.58
N ARG A 432 23.36 14.99 23.58
CA ARG A 432 24.11 16.18 23.16
C ARG A 432 24.51 16.07 21.69
N GLY A 433 24.38 17.15 20.92
CA GLY A 433 24.69 17.15 19.49
C GLY A 433 23.67 16.38 18.66
N GLN A 434 24.10 15.87 17.50
CA GLN A 434 23.30 15.08 16.57
C GLN A 434 23.95 13.69 16.39
N PRO A 435 23.92 12.83 17.42
CA PRO A 435 24.59 11.55 17.36
C PRO A 435 23.89 10.58 16.39
N THR A 436 24.69 9.67 15.84
CA THR A 436 24.23 8.52 15.05
C THR A 436 24.76 7.25 15.73
N VAL A 437 23.89 6.27 15.95
CA VAL A 437 24.31 4.93 16.39
C VAL A 437 24.34 3.99 15.20
N GLU A 438 25.48 3.37 14.93
CA GLU A 438 25.57 2.27 13.96
C GLU A 438 25.56 0.92 14.66
N ILE A 439 24.80 -0.01 14.09
CA ILE A 439 24.59 -1.35 14.60
C ILE A 439 25.43 -2.32 13.76
N TYR A 440 26.28 -3.07 14.44
CA TYR A 440 27.07 -4.15 13.84
C TYR A 440 26.83 -5.46 14.58
N VAL A 441 27.09 -6.57 13.88
CA VAL A 441 27.14 -7.90 14.47
C VAL A 441 28.46 -8.57 14.13
N ASN A 442 29.14 -9.07 15.16
CA ASN A 442 30.26 -9.97 15.00
C ASN A 442 29.76 -11.41 15.07
N TRP A 443 30.04 -12.19 14.03
CA TRP A 443 29.66 -13.59 13.92
C TRP A 443 30.82 -14.49 14.31
N TYR A 444 30.52 -15.52 15.10
CA TYR A 444 31.50 -16.50 15.56
C TYR A 444 31.06 -17.91 15.22
N ASP A 445 32.03 -18.76 14.91
CA ASP A 445 31.79 -20.20 14.91
C ASP A 445 31.60 -20.72 16.35
N ARG A 446 31.16 -21.99 16.48
CA ARG A 446 30.98 -22.62 17.80
C ARG A 446 32.28 -22.77 18.61
N SER A 447 33.44 -22.66 17.97
CA SER A 447 34.75 -22.70 18.65
C SER A 447 35.16 -21.32 19.21
N GLY A 448 34.42 -20.26 18.89
CA GLY A 448 34.65 -18.89 19.34
C GLY A 448 35.58 -18.09 18.42
N ARG A 449 35.83 -18.54 17.19
CA ARG A 449 36.60 -17.80 16.19
C ARG A 449 35.68 -16.85 15.43
N LEU A 450 36.09 -15.58 15.30
CA LEU A 450 35.38 -14.58 14.50
C LEU A 450 35.37 -14.97 13.02
N ILE A 451 34.20 -14.96 12.41
CA ILE A 451 33.95 -15.25 11.00
C ILE A 451 33.89 -13.93 10.21
N SER A 452 32.96 -13.04 10.57
CA SER A 452 32.76 -11.72 9.97
C SER A 452 32.26 -10.72 11.01
N SER A 453 32.37 -9.44 10.65
CA SER A 453 31.78 -8.31 11.37
C SER A 453 30.99 -7.54 10.32
N ASP A 454 29.67 -7.56 10.46
CA ASP A 454 28.76 -7.05 9.43
C ASP A 454 28.04 -5.82 9.97
N PHE A 455 27.94 -4.78 9.14
CA PHE A 455 27.11 -3.61 9.40
C PHE A 455 25.65 -3.98 9.12
N LEU A 456 24.75 -3.60 10.02
CA LEU A 456 23.33 -3.92 9.91
C LEU A 456 22.52 -2.69 9.50
N ASP A 457 22.60 -1.62 10.28
CA ASP A 457 21.88 -0.36 10.02
C ASP A 457 22.45 0.80 10.88
N ASP A 458 22.02 2.03 10.59
CA ASP A 458 22.32 3.22 11.38
C ASP A 458 21.06 4.01 11.78
N LEU A 459 21.04 4.51 13.02
CA LEU A 459 20.00 5.39 13.52
C LEU A 459 20.58 6.78 13.79
N ALA A 460 20.39 7.69 12.82
CA ALA A 460 20.69 9.11 12.97
C ALA A 460 19.59 9.82 13.76
N THR A 461 19.89 10.23 14.99
CA THR A 461 18.87 10.84 15.87
C THR A 461 18.42 12.24 15.43
N ALA A 462 19.18 12.88 14.52
CA ALA A 462 19.03 14.29 14.13
C ALA A 462 19.00 15.30 15.31
N GLY A 463 19.51 14.91 16.49
CA GLY A 463 19.47 15.73 17.71
C GLY A 463 18.16 15.65 18.50
N ALA A 464 17.25 14.76 18.13
CA ALA A 464 15.96 14.58 18.80
C ALA A 464 16.12 14.02 20.23
N ARG A 465 15.39 14.60 21.18
CA ARG A 465 15.43 14.21 22.61
C ARG A 465 14.46 13.09 22.98
N ASN A 466 13.51 12.77 22.11
CA ASN A 466 12.60 11.64 22.26
C ASN A 466 13.25 10.34 21.78
N TRP A 467 12.81 9.21 22.35
CA TRP A 467 13.24 7.88 21.95
C TRP A 467 12.77 7.55 20.53
N GLN A 468 13.68 7.00 19.72
CA GLN A 468 13.47 6.53 18.36
C GLN A 468 13.95 5.09 18.27
N ARG A 469 13.28 4.26 17.47
CA ARG A 469 13.63 2.85 17.31
C ARG A 469 14.50 2.67 16.06
N GLY A 470 15.64 2.01 16.21
CA GLY A 470 16.48 1.53 15.10
C GLY A 470 16.38 0.01 14.99
N VAL A 471 16.42 -0.52 13.77
CA VAL A 471 16.29 -1.95 13.50
C VAL A 471 17.26 -2.32 12.39
N GLY A 472 18.16 -3.27 12.66
CA GLY A 472 19.11 -3.79 11.69
C GLY A 472 18.97 -5.30 11.53
N LEU A 473 19.12 -5.80 10.30
CA LEU A 473 19.07 -7.24 10.00
C LEU A 473 20.45 -7.77 9.65
N GLY A 474 20.86 -8.83 10.34
CA GLY A 474 22.12 -9.53 10.11
C GLY A 474 21.88 -10.89 9.48
N GLN A 475 22.44 -11.11 8.29
CA GLN A 475 22.44 -12.43 7.66
C GLN A 475 23.57 -13.29 8.21
N ALA A 476 23.24 -14.47 8.74
CA ALA A 476 24.23 -15.32 9.40
C ALA A 476 25.14 -16.02 8.38
N PRO A 477 26.48 -15.84 8.42
CA PRO A 477 27.37 -16.53 7.49
C PRO A 477 27.41 -18.05 7.76
N PRO A 478 27.68 -18.88 6.75
CA PRO A 478 27.72 -20.33 6.93
C PRO A 478 28.70 -20.75 8.03
N GLY A 479 28.20 -21.54 9.00
CA GLY A 479 29.00 -22.03 10.13
C GLY A 479 29.01 -21.12 11.36
N ALA A 480 28.33 -19.95 11.31
CA ALA A 480 28.08 -19.16 12.50
C ALA A 480 27.14 -19.87 13.48
N GLY A 481 27.42 -19.73 14.77
CA GLY A 481 26.57 -20.25 15.85
C GLY A 481 26.57 -19.40 17.11
N ARG A 482 27.34 -18.31 17.13
CA ARG A 482 27.38 -17.29 18.18
C ARG A 482 27.49 -15.91 17.56
N ALA A 483 26.92 -14.91 18.23
CA ALA A 483 26.97 -13.52 17.79
C ALA A 483 27.19 -12.59 19.00
N GLU A 484 27.71 -11.40 18.74
CA GLU A 484 27.68 -10.24 19.66
C GLU A 484 27.29 -8.99 18.85
N VAL A 485 26.56 -8.07 19.48
CA VAL A 485 26.11 -6.81 18.89
C VAL A 485 27.07 -5.70 19.29
N LEU A 486 27.44 -4.84 18.35
CA LEU A 486 28.30 -3.67 18.60
C LEU A 486 27.52 -2.42 18.20
N LEU A 487 27.50 -1.44 19.10
CA LEU A 487 26.83 -0.16 18.89
C LEU A 487 27.89 0.94 18.88
N TRP A 488 28.12 1.55 17.72
CA TRP A 488 29.12 2.61 17.56
C TRP A 488 28.45 3.98 17.57
N GLU A 489 29.02 4.93 18.32
CA GLU A 489 28.71 6.34 18.13
C GLU A 489 29.51 6.86 16.93
N ALA A 490 28.83 7.08 15.81
CA ALA A 490 29.44 7.35 14.50
C ALA A 490 29.63 8.85 14.22
N ALA A 491 28.92 9.75 14.91
CA ALA A 491 28.97 11.18 14.59
C ALA A 491 30.21 11.88 15.17
N GLY A 492 30.67 11.46 16.35
CA GLY A 492 31.77 12.11 17.07
C GLY A 492 31.34 13.37 17.79
N HIS A 493 32.05 13.71 18.86
CA HIS A 493 31.79 14.89 19.70
C HIS A 493 30.31 15.03 20.14
N ALA A 494 29.57 13.93 20.26
CA ALA A 494 28.14 13.87 20.56
C ALA A 494 27.85 12.85 21.67
N ALA A 495 26.67 12.95 22.29
CA ALA A 495 26.23 12.03 23.32
C ALA A 495 24.86 11.44 23.00
N ILE A 496 24.74 10.12 23.11
CA ILE A 496 23.55 9.33 22.75
C ILE A 496 23.08 8.50 23.94
N GLY A 497 21.76 8.41 24.12
CA GLY A 497 21.12 7.46 25.03
C GLY A 497 20.67 6.24 24.24
N ILE A 498 20.87 5.04 24.79
CA ILE A 498 20.52 3.74 24.19
C ILE A 498 19.77 2.92 25.23
N ASP A 499 18.69 2.27 24.83
CA ASP A 499 17.84 1.44 25.68
C ASP A 499 17.19 0.28 24.91
N ASP A 500 16.65 -0.70 25.64
CA ASP A 500 15.82 -1.81 25.14
C ASP A 500 16.39 -2.53 23.89
N VAL A 501 17.66 -2.97 23.95
CA VAL A 501 18.28 -3.69 22.84
C VAL A 501 17.76 -5.13 22.76
N THR A 502 17.02 -5.44 21.71
CA THR A 502 16.39 -6.74 21.49
C THR A 502 17.02 -7.46 20.32
N VAL A 503 17.23 -8.78 20.44
CA VAL A 503 17.62 -9.63 19.31
C VAL A 503 16.65 -10.78 19.11
N ARG A 504 16.29 -11.02 17.86
CA ARG A 504 15.37 -12.09 17.44
C ARG A 504 16.03 -12.93 16.37
N ALA A 505 15.77 -14.23 16.34
CA ALA A 505 16.18 -15.12 15.25
C ALA A 505 14.98 -15.50 14.37
N GLY A 506 15.20 -15.58 13.06
CA GLY A 506 14.18 -15.91 12.09
C GLY A 506 14.53 -15.49 10.66
N ASP A 507 13.67 -15.85 9.71
CA ASP A 507 13.79 -15.46 8.30
C ASP A 507 13.29 -14.01 8.13
N PHE A 508 14.11 -13.04 8.53
CA PHE A 508 13.79 -11.62 8.37
C PHE A 508 14.21 -11.14 6.98
N ILE A 509 13.25 -10.57 6.25
CA ILE A 509 13.52 -9.97 4.94
C ILE A 509 13.69 -8.48 5.17
N GLU A 510 14.82 -7.95 4.69
CA GLU A 510 15.14 -6.52 4.70
C GLU A 510 13.96 -5.72 4.14
N GLU A 511 13.29 -4.96 5.03
CA GLU A 511 12.32 -3.98 4.59
C GLU A 511 13.06 -2.93 3.77
N PRO A 512 12.53 -2.49 2.62
CA PRO A 512 13.12 -1.36 1.93
C PRO A 512 13.15 -0.17 2.91
N PRO A 513 14.19 0.70 2.85
CA PRO A 513 14.22 1.89 3.68
C PRO A 513 12.88 2.61 3.56
N VAL A 514 12.33 3.10 4.68
CA VAL A 514 11.11 3.91 4.65
C VAL A 514 11.45 5.24 3.99
N VAL A 515 11.49 5.22 2.66
CA VAL A 515 11.68 6.42 1.86
C VAL A 515 10.39 7.21 2.05
N PRO A 516 10.43 8.45 2.60
CA PRO A 516 9.29 9.34 2.49
C PRO A 516 8.86 9.35 1.02
N PRO A 517 7.54 9.45 0.71
CA PRO A 517 7.07 9.43 -0.68
C PRO A 517 8.00 10.34 -1.47
N PRO A 518 8.67 9.79 -2.52
CA PRO A 518 9.81 10.46 -3.10
C PRO A 518 9.40 11.89 -3.38
N GLU A 519 10.20 12.88 -2.96
CA GLU A 519 10.06 14.25 -3.44
C GLU A 519 9.82 14.14 -4.94
N GLY A 520 8.60 14.46 -5.37
CA GLY A 520 7.96 13.81 -6.52
C GLY A 520 8.93 13.49 -7.63
N ARG A 521 9.28 12.20 -7.81
CA ARG A 521 10.12 11.76 -8.93
C ARG A 521 9.50 12.39 -10.19
N PRO A 522 10.21 13.26 -10.92
CA PRO A 522 9.62 13.91 -12.07
C PRO A 522 9.16 12.82 -13.04
N ALA A 523 7.89 12.84 -13.42
CA ALA A 523 7.34 11.92 -14.40
C ALA A 523 8.04 12.16 -15.75
N THR A 524 9.13 11.44 -15.99
CA THR A 524 9.95 11.58 -17.19
C THR A 524 9.68 10.46 -18.18
N LEU A 525 9.98 10.69 -19.45
CA LEU A 525 9.84 9.68 -20.49
C LEU A 525 10.73 8.46 -20.20
N ASN A 526 11.92 8.69 -19.64
CA ASN A 526 12.86 7.62 -19.26
C ASN A 526 12.27 6.73 -18.16
N GLN A 527 11.65 7.32 -17.13
CA GLN A 527 10.99 6.56 -16.07
C GLN A 527 9.86 5.67 -16.62
N LEU A 528 9.09 6.17 -17.58
CA LEU A 528 8.05 5.36 -18.24
C LEU A 528 8.67 4.20 -19.05
N ILE A 529 9.76 4.47 -19.78
CA ILE A 529 10.48 3.42 -20.53
C ILE A 529 11.04 2.36 -19.58
N GLU A 530 11.66 2.75 -18.47
CA GLU A 530 12.13 1.83 -17.43
C GLU A 530 10.99 1.00 -16.83
N ASN A 531 9.84 1.63 -16.56
CA ASN A 531 8.66 0.92 -16.07
C ASN A 531 8.15 -0.10 -17.11
N ILE A 532 8.20 0.20 -18.41
CA ILE A 532 7.83 -0.75 -19.47
C ILE A 532 8.86 -1.88 -19.58
N LEU A 533 10.16 -1.55 -19.62
CA LEU A 533 11.23 -2.54 -19.77
C LEU A 533 11.30 -3.50 -18.58
N SER A 534 11.06 -3.00 -17.37
CA SER A 534 11.00 -3.82 -16.16
C SER A 534 9.78 -4.73 -16.04
N LEU A 535 8.79 -4.62 -16.95
CA LEU A 535 7.75 -5.66 -17.11
C LEU A 535 8.31 -6.91 -17.80
N PHE A 536 9.41 -6.78 -18.54
CA PHE A 536 9.98 -7.83 -19.39
C PHE A 536 11.41 -8.24 -18.97
N GLY A 537 11.97 -7.64 -17.90
CA GLY A 537 13.32 -7.95 -17.39
C GLY A 537 13.54 -7.55 -15.92
N PRO A 538 14.69 -7.91 -15.31
CA PRO A 538 15.05 -7.53 -13.94
C PRO A 538 15.13 -6.00 -13.77
N SER A 539 14.67 -5.45 -12.63
CA SER A 539 14.80 -4.01 -12.34
C SER A 539 16.26 -3.67 -12.08
N SER A 540 16.77 -2.55 -12.60
CA SER A 540 18.06 -2.00 -12.19
C SER A 540 17.97 -1.03 -11.00
N ASP A 541 16.76 -0.68 -10.54
CA ASP A 541 16.52 0.19 -9.38
C ASP A 541 16.29 -0.66 -8.12
N VAL A 542 17.20 -0.52 -7.15
CA VAL A 542 17.23 -1.27 -5.88
C VAL A 542 15.96 -1.05 -5.05
N ASN A 543 15.38 0.16 -5.07
CA ASN A 543 14.17 0.46 -4.30
C ASN A 543 12.92 -0.24 -4.88
N LEU A 544 12.86 -0.32 -6.22
CA LEU A 544 11.77 -1.01 -6.92
C LEU A 544 11.89 -2.53 -6.77
N GLU A 545 13.11 -3.07 -6.65
CA GLU A 545 13.31 -4.50 -6.41
C GLU A 545 13.02 -4.88 -4.94
N GLY A 546 13.43 -4.07 -3.96
CA GLY A 546 13.12 -4.30 -2.54
C GLY A 546 11.61 -4.31 -2.25
N THR A 547 10.86 -3.35 -2.79
CA THR A 547 9.38 -3.33 -2.67
C THR A 547 8.69 -4.52 -3.35
N LYS A 548 9.31 -5.11 -4.38
CA LYS A 548 8.81 -6.32 -5.06
C LYS A 548 9.10 -7.58 -4.24
N GLN A 549 10.31 -7.71 -3.69
CA GLN A 549 10.69 -8.84 -2.85
C GLN A 549 9.84 -8.90 -1.58
N PHE A 550 9.63 -7.76 -0.92
CA PHE A 550 8.71 -7.61 0.22
C PHE A 550 7.31 -8.19 -0.08
N ARG A 551 6.72 -7.80 -1.22
CA ARG A 551 5.40 -8.29 -1.64
C ARG A 551 5.40 -9.78 -1.93
N LEU A 552 6.40 -10.27 -2.67
CA LEU A 552 6.48 -11.69 -3.02
C LEU A 552 6.65 -12.58 -1.79
N ALA A 553 7.41 -12.12 -0.80
CA ALA A 553 7.57 -12.81 0.46
C ALA A 553 6.27 -12.84 1.27
N TRP A 554 5.59 -11.70 1.42
CA TRP A 554 4.32 -11.66 2.12
C TRP A 554 3.27 -12.54 1.44
N TRP A 555 3.20 -12.49 0.10
CA TRP A 555 2.31 -13.36 -0.67
C TRP A 555 2.68 -14.85 -0.50
N GLY A 556 3.97 -15.18 -0.43
CA GLY A 556 4.47 -16.51 -0.09
C GLY A 556 3.97 -16.97 1.27
N ARG A 557 4.14 -16.14 2.31
CA ARG A 557 3.65 -16.39 3.68
C ARG A 557 2.15 -16.67 3.69
N ILE A 558 1.36 -15.88 2.97
CA ILE A 558 -0.10 -16.09 2.83
C ILE A 558 -0.40 -17.45 2.23
N VAL A 559 0.30 -17.85 1.16
CA VAL A 559 0.13 -19.16 0.54
C VAL A 559 0.51 -20.28 1.51
N ASP A 560 1.57 -20.12 2.30
CA ASP A 560 2.01 -21.13 3.24
C ASP A 560 0.97 -21.40 4.33
N TYR A 561 0.44 -20.37 4.98
CA TYR A 561 -0.55 -20.60 6.04
C TYR A 561 -1.95 -20.93 5.50
N THR A 562 -2.29 -20.59 4.25
CA THR A 562 -3.58 -20.93 3.63
C THR A 562 -3.52 -22.21 2.81
N VAL A 563 -2.83 -22.23 1.67
CA VAL A 563 -2.82 -23.36 0.73
C VAL A 563 -2.09 -24.57 1.31
N ARG A 564 -1.03 -24.35 2.10
CA ARG A 564 -0.19 -25.41 2.67
C ARG A 564 -0.36 -25.58 4.19
N GLY A 565 -1.24 -24.80 4.80
CA GLY A 565 -1.30 -24.62 6.25
C GLY A 565 -2.69 -24.76 6.84
N GLU A 566 -2.79 -24.44 8.13
CA GLU A 566 -3.99 -24.63 8.94
C GLU A 566 -5.18 -23.75 8.52
N TYR A 567 -4.92 -22.61 7.86
CA TYR A 567 -5.96 -21.66 7.43
C TYR A 567 -6.50 -21.96 6.02
N PHE A 568 -6.34 -23.18 5.51
CA PHE A 568 -6.87 -23.60 4.21
C PHE A 568 -8.36 -23.32 4.06
N TRP A 569 -9.18 -23.72 5.03
CA TRP A 569 -10.63 -23.62 4.95
C TRP A 569 -11.18 -22.27 5.36
N THR A 570 -10.50 -21.61 6.29
CA THR A 570 -11.05 -20.48 7.02
C THR A 570 -10.37 -19.18 6.63
N GLY A 571 -9.09 -19.18 6.27
CA GLY A 571 -8.28 -17.96 6.34
C GLY A 571 -8.22 -17.45 7.78
N LYS A 572 -7.48 -16.36 8.00
CA LYS A 572 -7.34 -15.72 9.32
C LYS A 572 -8.61 -14.98 9.77
N GLY A 573 -9.56 -14.75 8.88
CA GLY A 573 -10.77 -13.99 9.18
C GLY A 573 -10.57 -12.47 9.14
N PHE A 574 -11.64 -11.73 9.38
CA PHE A 574 -11.65 -10.26 9.32
C PHE A 574 -11.41 -9.65 10.71
N GLY A 575 -10.52 -8.67 10.83
CA GLY A 575 -10.21 -7.96 12.07
C GLY A 575 -8.76 -8.03 12.51
N VAL A 576 -8.10 -9.18 12.35
CA VAL A 576 -6.65 -9.28 12.59
C VAL A 576 -5.90 -8.34 11.64
N ASN A 577 -4.88 -7.66 12.13
CA ASN A 577 -3.98 -6.92 11.26
C ASN A 577 -3.04 -7.92 10.57
N LEU A 578 -3.20 -8.13 9.25
CA LEU A 578 -2.37 -9.10 8.53
C LEU A 578 -0.90 -8.69 8.50
N ALA A 579 -0.60 -7.39 8.48
CA ALA A 579 0.79 -6.94 8.45
C ALA A 579 1.49 -7.23 9.78
N ASP A 580 0.82 -6.94 10.90
CA ASP A 580 1.35 -7.23 12.24
C ASP A 580 1.52 -8.75 12.45
N ASP A 581 0.49 -9.53 12.10
CA ASP A 581 0.45 -10.97 12.34
C ASP A 581 1.34 -11.77 11.36
N ASP A 582 1.59 -11.25 10.16
CA ASP A 582 2.49 -11.87 9.19
C ASP A 582 3.95 -11.40 9.32
N GLY A 583 4.22 -10.31 10.07
CA GLY A 583 5.57 -9.73 10.23
C GLY A 583 6.00 -8.80 9.10
N PHE A 584 5.05 -8.10 8.46
CA PHE A 584 5.27 -7.21 7.32
C PHE A 584 4.74 -5.78 7.60
N GLN A 585 4.87 -5.31 8.84
CA GLN A 585 4.39 -3.99 9.25
C GLN A 585 5.44 -2.91 8.99
N SER A 586 5.25 -2.16 7.91
CA SER A 586 6.17 -1.10 7.50
C SER A 586 5.73 0.32 7.94
N THR A 587 4.62 0.47 8.69
CA THR A 587 4.16 1.78 9.17
C THR A 587 4.21 1.86 10.69
N ALA A 588 4.81 2.93 11.20
CA ALA A 588 4.98 3.15 12.65
C ALA A 588 3.64 3.26 13.40
N ASP A 589 2.57 3.62 12.70
CA ASP A 589 1.21 3.72 13.24
C ASP A 589 0.37 2.43 13.09
N HIS A 590 0.98 1.35 12.60
CA HIS A 590 0.33 0.06 12.32
C HIS A 590 -0.88 0.15 11.37
N SER A 591 -0.93 1.18 10.52
CA SER A 591 -2.04 1.42 9.59
C SER A 591 -2.06 0.49 8.37
N LEU A 592 -0.93 -0.15 8.01
CA LEU A 592 -0.90 -1.19 6.99
C LEU A 592 -1.57 -2.46 7.51
N ARG A 593 -2.55 -2.97 6.74
CA ARG A 593 -3.40 -4.12 7.14
C ARG A 593 -3.64 -5.16 6.05
N ALA A 594 -3.14 -4.91 4.84
CA ALA A 594 -3.41 -5.71 3.66
C ALA A 594 -2.16 -5.84 2.78
N PRO A 595 -1.96 -6.98 2.10
CA PRO A 595 -0.73 -7.35 1.37
C PRO A 595 -0.52 -6.62 0.03
N HIS A 596 -1.09 -5.43 -0.12
CA HIS A 596 -1.11 -4.65 -1.36
C HIS A 596 -1.55 -5.45 -2.61
N ASN A 597 -2.49 -6.37 -2.41
CA ASN A 597 -3.15 -7.14 -3.47
C ASN A 597 -4.47 -7.67 -2.91
N SER A 598 -5.60 -7.16 -3.39
CA SER A 598 -6.91 -7.53 -2.87
C SER A 598 -7.25 -9.00 -3.10
N HIS A 599 -6.67 -9.67 -4.11
CA HIS A 599 -6.85 -11.11 -4.33
C HIS A 599 -6.16 -11.92 -3.23
N PHE A 600 -4.96 -11.52 -2.82
CA PHE A 600 -4.29 -12.12 -1.67
C PHE A 600 -5.00 -11.78 -0.35
N THR A 601 -5.60 -10.60 -0.21
CA THR A 601 -6.47 -10.30 0.94
C THR A 601 -7.65 -11.27 1.00
N VAL A 602 -8.33 -11.55 -0.13
CA VAL A 602 -9.42 -12.55 -0.18
C VAL A 602 -8.92 -13.91 0.30
N LEU A 603 -7.75 -14.36 -0.16
CA LEU A 603 -7.16 -15.63 0.26
C LEU A 603 -6.81 -15.62 1.76
N ALA A 604 -6.09 -14.61 2.24
CA ALA A 604 -5.69 -14.47 3.63
C ALA A 604 -6.90 -14.46 4.58
N ARG A 605 -7.99 -13.76 4.20
CA ARG A 605 -9.16 -13.56 5.06
C ARG A 605 -10.14 -14.72 5.03
N MET A 606 -10.34 -15.37 3.88
CA MET A 606 -11.40 -16.38 3.68
C MET A 606 -10.89 -17.76 3.24
N GLY A 607 -9.57 -17.95 3.14
CA GLY A 607 -8.94 -19.21 2.76
C GLY A 607 -9.17 -19.58 1.29
N VAL A 608 -8.87 -20.84 0.97
CA VAL A 608 -9.01 -21.41 -0.38
C VAL A 608 -10.47 -21.39 -0.87
N PRO A 609 -11.49 -21.71 -0.05
CA PRO A 609 -12.89 -21.55 -0.47
C PRO A 609 -13.23 -20.13 -0.91
N GLY A 610 -12.71 -19.13 -0.19
CA GLY A 610 -12.90 -17.71 -0.49
C GLY A 610 -12.29 -17.32 -1.84
N ILE A 611 -11.02 -17.66 -2.10
CA ILE A 611 -10.38 -17.31 -3.37
C ILE A 611 -11.00 -18.06 -4.55
N VAL A 612 -11.41 -19.31 -4.38
CA VAL A 612 -12.10 -20.08 -5.44
C VAL A 612 -13.42 -19.41 -5.79
N LEU A 613 -14.22 -19.04 -4.79
CA LEU A 613 -15.49 -18.35 -5.01
C LEU A 613 -15.28 -16.98 -5.67
N TRP A 614 -14.27 -16.24 -5.23
CA TRP A 614 -13.88 -14.97 -5.84
C TRP A 614 -13.53 -15.13 -7.33
N LEU A 615 -12.67 -16.08 -7.68
CA LEU A 615 -12.29 -16.36 -9.08
C LEU A 615 -13.49 -16.81 -9.91
N LEU A 616 -14.41 -17.60 -9.35
CA LEU A 616 -15.64 -18.01 -10.02
C LEU A 616 -16.55 -16.81 -10.31
N ILE A 617 -16.67 -15.85 -9.38
CA ILE A 617 -17.42 -14.61 -9.59
C ILE A 617 -16.77 -13.81 -10.72
N LEU A 618 -15.46 -13.57 -10.65
CA LEU A 618 -14.73 -12.79 -11.65
C LEU A 618 -14.84 -13.42 -13.04
N GLY A 619 -14.57 -14.72 -13.17
CA GLY A 619 -14.64 -15.44 -14.43
C GLY A 619 -16.06 -15.48 -15.01
N SER A 620 -17.06 -15.79 -14.18
CA SER A 620 -18.46 -15.82 -14.61
C SER A 620 -18.96 -14.44 -15.04
N PHE A 621 -18.58 -13.40 -14.32
CA PHE A 621 -18.91 -12.02 -14.66
C PHE A 621 -18.26 -11.59 -15.98
N GLY A 622 -16.95 -11.75 -16.13
CA GLY A 622 -16.22 -11.36 -17.34
C GLY A 622 -16.75 -12.07 -18.59
N VAL A 623 -16.91 -13.40 -18.52
CA VAL A 623 -17.46 -14.20 -19.64
C VAL A 623 -18.91 -13.83 -19.92
N GLY A 624 -19.73 -13.67 -18.89
CA GLY A 624 -21.14 -13.28 -19.02
C GLY A 624 -21.31 -11.91 -19.68
N LEU A 625 -20.48 -10.93 -19.29
CA LEU A 625 -20.54 -9.57 -19.80
C LEU A 625 -20.07 -9.51 -21.25
N LEU A 626 -18.96 -10.19 -21.58
CA LEU A 626 -18.48 -10.28 -22.95
C LEU A 626 -19.53 -10.93 -23.86
N ARG A 627 -20.16 -12.03 -23.42
CA ARG A 627 -21.26 -12.66 -24.18
C ARG A 627 -22.44 -11.70 -24.38
N ALA A 628 -22.81 -10.93 -23.36
CA ALA A 628 -23.88 -9.94 -23.46
C ALA A 628 -23.54 -8.80 -24.44
N VAL A 629 -22.29 -8.31 -24.43
CA VAL A 629 -21.81 -7.31 -25.40
C VAL A 629 -21.89 -7.84 -26.82
N LEU A 630 -21.36 -9.05 -27.06
CA LEU A 630 -21.36 -9.67 -28.38
C LEU A 630 -22.79 -9.98 -28.87
N ALA A 631 -23.67 -10.45 -27.98
CA ALA A 631 -25.08 -10.69 -28.29
C ALA A 631 -25.80 -9.39 -28.65
N SER A 632 -25.58 -8.31 -27.90
CA SER A 632 -26.18 -6.99 -28.17
C SER A 632 -25.73 -6.44 -29.52
N ARG A 633 -24.45 -6.63 -29.89
CA ARG A 633 -23.94 -6.27 -31.24
C ARG A 633 -24.64 -7.05 -32.35
N ARG A 634 -24.79 -8.37 -32.18
CA ARG A 634 -25.49 -9.22 -33.17
C ARG A 634 -26.96 -8.85 -33.32
N ALA A 635 -27.58 -8.39 -32.24
CA ALA A 635 -28.96 -7.92 -32.22
C ALA A 635 -29.13 -6.46 -32.73
N GLY A 636 -28.05 -5.77 -33.09
CA GLY A 636 -28.10 -4.37 -33.54
C GLY A 636 -28.27 -3.33 -32.43
N ASP A 637 -28.28 -3.75 -31.15
CA ASP A 637 -28.38 -2.85 -30.00
C ASP A 637 -27.00 -2.26 -29.66
N LEU A 638 -26.57 -1.32 -30.50
CA LEU A 638 -25.25 -0.71 -30.40
C LEU A 638 -25.05 0.09 -29.11
N GLY A 639 -26.12 0.67 -28.54
CA GLY A 639 -26.07 1.41 -27.29
C GLY A 639 -25.77 0.51 -26.09
N LEU A 640 -26.49 -0.61 -25.98
CA LEU A 640 -26.25 -1.59 -24.92
C LEU A 640 -24.89 -2.28 -25.08
N ALA A 641 -24.48 -2.58 -26.31
CA ALA A 641 -23.15 -3.11 -26.61
C ALA A 641 -22.02 -2.15 -26.23
N ALA A 642 -22.18 -0.86 -26.51
CA ALA A 642 -21.20 0.16 -26.17
C ALA A 642 -21.06 0.32 -24.65
N LEU A 643 -22.18 0.43 -23.94
CA LEU A 643 -22.20 0.46 -22.48
C LEU A 643 -21.53 -0.77 -21.89
N GLY A 644 -21.93 -1.97 -22.29
CA GLY A 644 -21.34 -3.21 -21.78
C GLY A 644 -19.84 -3.31 -22.07
N GLY A 645 -19.40 -2.82 -23.23
CA GLY A 645 -17.98 -2.73 -23.58
C GLY A 645 -17.21 -1.74 -22.70
N CYS A 646 -17.81 -0.60 -22.36
CA CYS A 646 -17.23 0.36 -21.41
C CYS A 646 -17.10 -0.27 -20.01
N VAL A 647 -18.18 -0.90 -19.51
CA VAL A 647 -18.18 -1.61 -18.22
C VAL A 647 -17.12 -2.70 -18.20
N LEU A 648 -16.94 -3.46 -19.28
CA LEU A 648 -15.93 -4.50 -19.38
C LEU A 648 -14.50 -3.94 -19.32
N ALA A 649 -14.21 -2.86 -20.06
CA ALA A 649 -12.90 -2.21 -20.02
C ALA A 649 -12.59 -1.62 -18.63
N TYR A 650 -13.60 -1.00 -18.01
CA TYR A 650 -13.51 -0.46 -16.65
C TYR A 650 -13.19 -1.55 -15.63
N TRP A 651 -13.93 -2.66 -15.70
CA TRP A 651 -13.76 -3.79 -14.80
C TRP A 651 -12.40 -4.48 -14.97
N VAL A 652 -11.91 -4.65 -16.20
CA VAL A 652 -10.55 -5.20 -16.42
C VAL A 652 -9.48 -4.28 -15.85
N ALA A 653 -9.60 -2.96 -16.04
CA ALA A 653 -8.67 -2.01 -15.43
C ALA A 653 -8.68 -2.12 -13.90
N MET A 654 -9.85 -2.22 -13.28
CA MET A 654 -9.95 -2.45 -11.83
C MET A 654 -9.29 -3.75 -11.39
N LEU A 655 -9.46 -4.86 -12.13
CA LEU A 655 -8.82 -6.12 -11.75
C LEU A 655 -7.30 -6.03 -11.72
N VAL A 656 -6.73 -5.33 -12.70
CA VAL A 656 -5.29 -5.10 -12.72
C VAL A 656 -4.88 -4.23 -11.55
N ASP A 657 -5.60 -3.14 -11.28
CA ASP A 657 -5.30 -2.27 -10.13
C ASP A 657 -5.38 -3.02 -8.78
N THR A 658 -6.41 -3.86 -8.59
CA THR A 658 -6.59 -4.70 -7.40
C THR A 658 -5.48 -5.74 -7.20
N SER A 659 -4.69 -6.03 -8.25
CA SER A 659 -3.54 -6.94 -8.15
C SER A 659 -2.28 -6.25 -7.59
N PHE A 660 -2.24 -4.92 -7.58
CA PHE A 660 -1.08 -4.13 -7.14
C PHE A 660 -1.39 -3.19 -5.97
N ASP A 661 -2.65 -3.08 -5.58
CA ASP A 661 -3.12 -2.15 -4.56
C ASP A 661 -4.30 -2.76 -3.77
N PRO A 662 -4.46 -2.43 -2.46
CA PRO A 662 -5.65 -2.81 -1.72
C PRO A 662 -6.82 -1.89 -2.10
N TYR A 663 -7.26 -2.01 -3.35
CA TYR A 663 -8.25 -1.17 -4.00
C TYR A 663 -9.67 -1.45 -3.49
N LEU A 664 -10.00 -2.71 -3.18
CA LEU A 664 -11.33 -3.11 -2.72
C LEU A 664 -11.55 -2.85 -1.22
N GLU A 665 -10.48 -2.77 -0.46
CA GLU A 665 -10.46 -2.52 0.98
C GLU A 665 -10.86 -1.08 1.31
N GLY A 666 -10.62 -0.14 0.38
CA GLY A 666 -11.07 1.24 0.49
C GLY A 666 -12.45 1.45 -0.14
N PRO A 667 -13.32 2.28 0.46
CA PRO A 667 -14.66 2.54 -0.09
C PRO A 667 -14.64 3.15 -1.49
N GLN A 668 -13.67 4.02 -1.81
CA GLN A 668 -13.61 4.66 -3.12
C GLN A 668 -13.43 3.66 -4.26
N GLY A 669 -12.64 2.60 -4.06
CA GLY A 669 -12.44 1.53 -5.03
C GLY A 669 -13.49 0.43 -4.90
N GLY A 670 -13.74 -0.06 -3.69
CA GLY A 670 -14.70 -1.13 -3.40
C GLY A 670 -16.13 -0.80 -3.84
N ILE A 671 -16.69 0.34 -3.43
CA ILE A 671 -18.07 0.74 -3.80
C ILE A 671 -18.19 0.93 -5.31
N TRP A 672 -17.19 1.55 -5.93
CA TRP A 672 -17.19 1.74 -7.38
C TRP A 672 -17.13 0.40 -8.11
N PHE A 673 -16.21 -0.49 -7.73
CA PHE A 673 -16.06 -1.82 -8.30
C PHE A 673 -17.38 -2.59 -8.26
N TRP A 674 -18.01 -2.67 -7.09
CA TRP A 674 -19.26 -3.40 -6.93
C TRP A 674 -20.43 -2.73 -7.66
N THR A 675 -20.43 -1.41 -7.80
CA THR A 675 -21.41 -0.70 -8.64
C THR A 675 -21.24 -1.04 -10.13
N ILE A 676 -20.00 -1.12 -10.63
CA ILE A 676 -19.68 -1.55 -12.00
C ILE A 676 -20.12 -3.01 -12.23
N VAL A 677 -19.92 -3.89 -11.25
CA VAL A 677 -20.44 -5.27 -11.30
C VAL A 677 -21.97 -5.26 -11.38
N GLY A 678 -22.65 -4.46 -10.56
CA GLY A 678 -24.11 -4.29 -10.63
C GLY A 678 -24.61 -3.83 -12.00
N LEU A 679 -23.95 -2.82 -12.59
CA LEU A 679 -24.24 -2.32 -13.94
C LEU A 679 -24.04 -3.42 -15.00
N GLY A 680 -22.97 -4.21 -14.90
CA GLY A 680 -22.71 -5.33 -15.80
C GLY A 680 -23.82 -6.40 -15.73
N LEU A 681 -24.30 -6.74 -14.53
CA LEU A 681 -25.42 -7.67 -14.36
C LEU A 681 -26.71 -7.13 -14.99
N VAL A 682 -26.95 -5.82 -14.91
CA VAL A 682 -28.10 -5.16 -15.55
C VAL A 682 -27.98 -5.25 -17.08
N VAL A 683 -26.79 -5.05 -17.64
CA VAL A 683 -26.53 -5.24 -19.08
C VAL A 683 -26.79 -6.68 -19.52
N MET A 684 -26.30 -7.68 -18.79
CA MET A 684 -26.53 -9.10 -19.10
C MET A 684 -28.02 -9.45 -19.08
N ARG A 685 -28.76 -8.95 -18.08
CA ARG A 685 -30.20 -9.15 -17.97
C ARG A 685 -30.96 -8.54 -19.14
N GLN A 686 -30.54 -7.38 -19.62
CA GLN A 686 -31.16 -6.71 -20.77
C GLN A 686 -30.83 -7.39 -22.09
N ALA A 687 -29.59 -7.83 -22.30
CA ALA A 687 -29.17 -8.53 -23.51
C ALA A 687 -29.91 -9.88 -23.70
N SER A 688 -30.37 -10.49 -22.60
CA SER A 688 -31.13 -11.75 -22.63
C SER A 688 -32.61 -11.56 -23.02
N ARG A 689 -33.14 -10.34 -22.94
CA ARG A 689 -34.52 -10.02 -23.35
C ARG A 689 -34.48 -9.64 -24.82
N ARG A 690 -34.97 -10.51 -25.71
CA ARG A 690 -35.12 -10.19 -27.14
C ARG A 690 -35.98 -8.92 -27.26
N PRO A 691 -35.61 -7.94 -28.10
CA PRO A 691 -36.56 -6.93 -28.51
C PRO A 691 -37.70 -7.65 -29.24
N THR A 692 -38.92 -7.51 -28.74
CA THR A 692 -40.11 -7.87 -29.53
C THR A 692 -40.10 -6.98 -30.78
N PRO A 693 -40.28 -7.58 -31.97
CA PRO A 693 -40.24 -6.85 -33.25
C PRO A 693 -41.28 -5.74 -33.33
#